data_AF-A0A9D5UQP7-F1
#
_entry.id   AF-A0A9D5UQP7-F1
#
_cell.length_a   1.000
_cell.length_b   1.000
_cell.length_c   1.000
_cell.angle_alpha   90.00
_cell.angle_beta   90.00
_cell.angle_gamma   90.00
#
_symmetry.space_group_name_H-M   'P 1'
#
loop_
_entity.id
_entity.type
_entity.pdbx_description
1 polymer ?
#
loop_
_entity_poly.entity_id
_entity_poly.type
_entity_poly.pdbx_seq_one_letter_code
_entity_poly.pdbx_strand_id
1 'polypeptide(L)'
;MSGYRYWRLQVDATTSGSDHLLSCYELELRATVGGGDQCQGGVASASHNSSTAYRLFDDNTSSYWSNGGPGSSSWIQYDFGSGAAVVVGELKILPRSSWMSPEDFSLSGSEDGSNWQTIATWNGISAWTAGVERLFVPPAPAAVLQHRQCALPYAVALGRLGRHSYDLGLWSSLQQAHPFALVVARGEEHAWWLLQHDPEPCRALAQTWGMRLQQRCLQHFAAWLEQAMEARWTRYVGAHISQVIHASVAQGRSLPYALHTPVQRAHGQRMAATWSGTHAQRQCYALQEKEKLWCCRSWSWRLLSAPVPLIRQPPALAITFSQRSTRAQPLSLQAAQVSYQAEQGVWRAQLHLAQAADFVALVLDEPFVLHLNDEAFHLLVDGKRLQHSHKKGEERILFGVSPLAAYSAPRAGRLNQTWSQPTSARQLLATLLPLPMEWQLPDWPLPPGLLRAQAESPLQVAQRLVESVGGVIQSRADGSLLIRALIPEAPQQWPKRPVAHLLTDDADLLAIELLQRVGKQVDRVVVRNGSPDSSSRPDPLLSIGPDARMERDSPGQQSYLPGETAHVLVNPAAAVPFLQLHSSTGLTLQASEPVLWQESEDLLFTASNLARLESVAERIEAHLWLGDALGAPRLLDDGRTVWVERCGTAVLRLTVSRLARSFPLPIPEQLAQEEPYPVLVTASSAPNWGVGPLVVTLERERVCYPEQEVYAPLLTNANALHSRARMELAQGSGLQELQLTILLRTVLAAGQLIEVQDGGFAAPFRAMITEVSHELEPQGWLTRLKVWR
;
A
#
# COMPACT_ATOMS: atom_id res chain seq x y z
N MET A 1 7.96 -0.32 32.38
CA MET A 1 7.61 -1.48 33.21
C MET A 1 6.16 -1.83 32.91
N SER A 2 5.87 -3.09 32.59
CA SER A 2 4.49 -3.56 32.37
C SER A 2 3.74 -3.58 33.71
N GLY A 3 2.47 -3.21 33.69
CA GLY A 3 1.61 -3.30 34.88
C GLY A 3 0.90 -4.63 34.90
N TYR A 4 0.72 -5.22 36.08
CA TYR A 4 0.06 -6.50 36.26
C TYR A 4 -1.06 -6.39 37.30
N ARG A 5 -2.07 -7.24 37.18
CA ARG A 5 -3.15 -7.38 38.17
C ARG A 5 -2.70 -8.07 39.45
N TYR A 6 -1.88 -9.10 39.31
CA TYR A 6 -1.37 -9.88 40.42
C TYR A 6 0.12 -9.62 40.59
N TRP A 7 0.53 -9.34 41.83
CA TRP A 7 1.94 -9.22 42.19
C TRP A 7 2.28 -10.20 43.30
N ARG A 8 3.37 -10.92 43.15
CA ARG A 8 3.83 -11.95 44.09
C ARG A 8 5.28 -11.75 44.46
N LEU A 9 5.56 -11.71 45.74
CA LEU A 9 6.89 -11.84 46.32
C LEU A 9 7.10 -13.32 46.66
N GLN A 10 8.00 -13.97 45.93
CA GLN A 10 8.44 -15.34 46.20
C GLN A 10 9.70 -15.27 47.05
N VAL A 11 9.69 -15.88 48.24
CA VAL A 11 10.83 -15.91 49.16
C VAL A 11 11.42 -17.33 49.18
N ASP A 12 12.66 -17.43 48.73
CA ASP A 12 13.38 -18.68 48.51
C ASP A 12 14.34 -18.99 49.67
N ALA A 13 14.83 -17.95 50.38
CA ALA A 13 15.59 -18.08 51.61
C ALA A 13 15.28 -16.97 52.62
N THR A 14 15.51 -17.23 53.89
CA THR A 14 15.33 -16.24 54.98
C THR A 14 16.55 -16.22 55.88
N THR A 15 16.76 -15.12 56.60
CA THR A 15 17.84 -14.97 57.57
C THR A 15 17.76 -15.91 58.78
N SER A 16 16.70 -16.72 58.89
CA SER A 16 16.58 -17.77 59.90
C SER A 16 17.27 -19.08 59.47
N GLY A 17 17.85 -19.12 58.27
CA GLY A 17 18.53 -20.30 57.74
C GLY A 17 17.55 -21.43 57.43
N SER A 18 17.86 -22.65 57.91
CA SER A 18 17.06 -23.86 57.66
C SER A 18 15.64 -23.82 58.23
N ASP A 19 15.36 -22.88 59.14
CA ASP A 19 14.04 -22.72 59.72
C ASP A 19 13.09 -21.98 58.77
N HIS A 20 13.59 -21.26 57.75
CA HIS A 20 12.78 -20.53 56.76
C HIS A 20 11.62 -19.68 57.33
N LEU A 21 11.77 -19.17 58.56
CA LEU A 21 10.80 -18.31 59.22
C LEU A 21 10.83 -16.92 58.58
N LEU A 22 9.65 -16.46 58.18
CA LEU A 22 9.45 -15.15 57.56
C LEU A 22 8.42 -14.37 58.38
N SER A 23 8.76 -13.13 58.75
CA SER A 23 7.81 -12.19 59.33
C SER A 23 8.15 -10.73 58.99
N CYS A 24 7.15 -10.04 58.47
CA CYS A 24 7.23 -8.64 58.08
C CYS A 24 6.08 -7.85 58.72
N TYR A 25 6.34 -6.56 58.98
CA TYR A 25 5.31 -5.61 59.39
C TYR A 25 4.53 -5.11 58.17
N GLU A 26 5.23 -4.70 57.10
CA GLU A 26 4.59 -4.08 55.94
C GLU A 26 5.33 -4.45 54.64
N LEU A 27 4.60 -4.52 53.54
CA LEU A 27 5.07 -4.55 52.16
C LEU A 27 4.32 -3.48 51.37
N GLU A 28 5.05 -2.61 50.68
CA GLU A 28 4.43 -1.66 49.76
C GLU A 28 4.87 -1.93 48.32
N LEU A 29 3.91 -1.81 47.41
CA LEU A 29 4.15 -1.87 45.98
C LEU A 29 3.96 -0.45 45.43
N ARG A 30 5.04 0.20 45.01
CA ARG A 30 5.03 1.60 44.60
C ARG A 30 5.17 1.72 43.08
N ALA A 31 4.36 2.57 42.46
CA ALA A 31 4.36 2.72 41.00
C ALA A 31 5.63 3.39 40.44
N THR A 32 6.26 4.25 41.26
CA THR A 32 7.50 4.94 40.95
C THR A 32 8.41 4.92 42.17
N VAL A 33 9.72 5.04 41.96
CA VAL A 33 10.71 5.19 43.05
C VAL A 33 10.32 6.38 43.94
N GLY A 34 10.16 6.16 45.25
CA GLY A 34 9.70 7.16 46.21
C GLY A 34 8.23 7.57 46.10
N GLY A 35 7.42 6.82 45.33
CA GLY A 35 5.97 7.01 45.22
C GLY A 35 5.19 6.45 46.42
N GLY A 36 3.88 6.69 46.45
CA GLY A 36 3.00 6.13 47.48
C GLY A 36 2.68 4.65 47.24
N ASP A 37 2.31 3.94 48.31
CA ASP A 37 1.84 2.56 48.22
C ASP A 37 0.60 2.47 47.32
N GLN A 38 0.57 1.43 46.49
CA GLN A 38 -0.54 1.17 45.58
C GLN A 38 -1.54 0.17 46.14
N CYS A 39 -1.21 -0.58 47.20
CA CYS A 39 -1.97 -1.73 47.71
C CYS A 39 -3.28 -1.33 48.42
N GLN A 40 -4.16 -0.64 47.72
CA GLN A 40 -5.48 -0.22 48.20
C GLN A 40 -6.60 -0.91 47.43
N GLY A 41 -7.60 -1.42 48.16
CA GLY A 41 -8.82 -1.99 47.59
C GLY A 41 -8.68 -3.39 46.95
N GLY A 42 -7.50 -4.01 47.02
CA GLY A 42 -7.23 -5.37 46.55
C GLY A 42 -7.34 -6.44 47.63
N VAL A 43 -6.97 -7.68 47.25
CA VAL A 43 -7.01 -8.85 48.12
C VAL A 43 -5.61 -9.40 48.33
N ALA A 44 -5.14 -9.38 49.58
CA ALA A 44 -3.88 -10.00 49.97
C ALA A 44 -4.06 -11.50 50.26
N SER A 45 -3.09 -12.31 49.85
CA SER A 45 -3.03 -13.74 50.14
C SER A 45 -1.58 -14.20 50.31
N ALA A 46 -1.37 -15.33 50.96
CA ALA A 46 -0.04 -15.88 51.16
C ALA A 46 -0.07 -17.42 51.19
N SER A 47 1.08 -18.02 50.92
CA SER A 47 1.30 -19.48 51.00
C SER A 47 0.92 -20.10 52.35
N HIS A 48 1.03 -19.33 53.43
CA HIS A 48 0.72 -19.73 54.80
C HIS A 48 -0.02 -18.61 55.50
N ASN A 49 -0.82 -18.90 56.52
CA ASN A 49 -1.56 -17.90 57.29
C ASN A 49 -2.26 -16.84 56.42
N SER A 50 -2.87 -17.26 55.30
CA SER A 50 -3.42 -16.33 54.31
C SER A 50 -4.52 -15.43 54.88
N SER A 51 -5.20 -15.84 55.95
CA SER A 51 -6.23 -15.05 56.64
C SER A 51 -5.69 -13.79 57.32
N THR A 52 -4.37 -13.72 57.56
CA THR A 52 -3.71 -12.54 58.13
C THR A 52 -2.78 -11.84 57.13
N ALA A 53 -2.74 -12.27 55.86
CA ALA A 53 -1.87 -11.68 54.84
C ALA A 53 -2.18 -10.21 54.55
N TYR A 54 -3.42 -9.77 54.77
CA TYR A 54 -3.84 -8.36 54.62
C TYR A 54 -3.04 -7.40 55.51
N ARG A 55 -2.46 -7.89 56.62
CA ARG A 55 -1.63 -7.11 57.55
C ARG A 55 -0.30 -6.65 56.97
N LEU A 56 0.09 -7.18 55.82
CA LEU A 56 1.29 -6.72 55.10
C LEU A 56 1.00 -5.53 54.19
N PHE A 57 -0.27 -5.16 54.01
CA PHE A 57 -0.70 -4.17 53.03
C PHE A 57 -1.77 -3.25 53.63
N ASP A 58 -1.75 -3.05 54.96
CA ASP A 58 -2.74 -2.26 55.69
C ASP A 58 -2.18 -0.92 56.21
N ASP A 59 -0.97 -0.55 55.76
CA ASP A 59 -0.22 0.64 56.19
C ASP A 59 0.00 0.71 57.72
N ASN A 60 -0.15 -0.40 58.43
CA ASN A 60 -0.09 -0.46 59.89
C ASN A 60 1.18 -1.19 60.37
N THR A 61 2.22 -0.40 60.62
CA THR A 61 3.53 -0.86 61.10
C THR A 61 3.53 -1.51 62.50
N SER A 62 2.40 -1.56 63.21
CA SER A 62 2.22 -2.28 64.48
C SER A 62 1.57 -3.67 64.31
N SER A 63 1.09 -3.97 63.11
CA SER A 63 0.47 -5.22 62.69
C SER A 63 1.51 -6.04 61.90
N TYR A 64 1.41 -7.37 61.91
CA TYR A 64 2.38 -8.22 61.21
C TYR A 64 1.74 -9.49 60.65
N TRP A 65 2.38 -10.01 59.63
CA TRP A 65 2.18 -11.36 59.14
C TRP A 65 3.44 -12.21 59.40
N SER A 66 3.22 -13.52 59.57
CA SER A 66 4.30 -14.51 59.61
C SER A 66 3.83 -15.79 58.95
N ASN A 67 4.74 -16.54 58.35
CA ASN A 67 4.45 -17.86 57.81
C ASN A 67 4.11 -18.92 58.89
N GLY A 68 4.39 -18.64 60.18
CA GLY A 68 3.86 -19.39 61.31
C GLY A 68 4.55 -20.70 61.66
N GLY A 69 5.64 -21.05 60.98
CA GLY A 69 6.44 -22.26 61.26
C GLY A 69 7.42 -22.55 60.11
N PRO A 70 8.34 -23.51 60.29
CA PRO A 70 9.36 -23.78 59.30
C PRO A 70 8.79 -24.37 57.99
N GLY A 71 9.21 -23.84 56.84
CA GLY A 71 8.78 -24.30 55.51
C GLY A 71 9.66 -23.75 54.38
N SER A 72 10.05 -24.61 53.43
CA SER A 72 11.17 -24.38 52.49
C SER A 72 10.99 -23.27 51.44
N SER A 73 9.82 -22.64 51.34
CA SER A 73 9.59 -21.44 50.52
C SER A 73 8.24 -20.82 50.87
N SER A 74 8.17 -19.49 50.94
CA SER A 74 6.92 -18.77 51.20
C SER A 74 6.67 -17.74 50.11
N TRP A 75 5.44 -17.67 49.60
CA TRP A 75 5.01 -16.59 48.73
C TRP A 75 3.96 -15.71 49.42
N ILE A 76 3.99 -14.42 49.08
CA ILE A 76 3.04 -13.39 49.48
C ILE A 76 2.53 -12.72 48.20
N GLN A 77 1.23 -12.51 48.09
CA GLN A 77 0.58 -12.03 46.87
C GLN A 77 -0.46 -10.95 47.16
N TYR A 78 -0.58 -10.00 46.25
CA TYR A 78 -1.65 -9.00 46.21
C TYR A 78 -2.37 -9.07 44.85
N ASP A 79 -3.71 -9.20 44.87
CA ASP A 79 -4.59 -9.07 43.70
C ASP A 79 -5.25 -7.69 43.73
N PHE A 80 -4.94 -6.84 42.77
CA PHE A 80 -5.51 -5.49 42.65
C PHE A 80 -6.99 -5.47 42.19
N GLY A 81 -7.55 -6.63 41.85
CA GLY A 81 -8.93 -6.78 41.38
C GLY A 81 -9.07 -6.74 39.86
N SER A 82 -10.22 -7.20 39.36
CA SER A 82 -10.45 -7.31 37.92
C SER A 82 -10.37 -5.95 37.22
N GLY A 83 -9.55 -5.86 36.17
CA GLY A 83 -9.37 -4.65 35.37
C GLY A 83 -8.37 -3.64 35.96
N ALA A 84 -7.77 -3.92 37.12
CA ALA A 84 -6.70 -3.12 37.69
C ALA A 84 -5.35 -3.72 37.31
N ALA A 85 -4.56 -3.00 36.50
CA ALA A 85 -3.18 -3.36 36.19
C ALA A 85 -2.24 -2.29 36.76
N VAL A 86 -1.40 -2.68 37.72
CA VAL A 86 -0.51 -1.78 38.46
C VAL A 86 0.92 -2.05 38.07
N VAL A 87 1.65 -0.98 37.73
CA VAL A 87 3.10 -1.03 37.52
C VAL A 87 3.77 -0.93 38.89
N VAL A 88 4.78 -1.77 39.16
CA VAL A 88 5.61 -1.66 40.37
C VAL A 88 7.01 -1.25 39.97
N GLY A 89 7.39 -0.03 40.34
CA GLY A 89 8.70 0.55 40.12
C GLY A 89 9.60 0.54 41.36
N GLU A 90 9.04 0.26 42.54
CA GLU A 90 9.78 0.09 43.80
C GLU A 90 8.99 -0.82 44.75
N LEU A 91 9.69 -1.78 45.38
CA LEU A 91 9.17 -2.63 46.44
C LEU A 91 9.74 -2.13 47.77
N LYS A 92 8.88 -1.88 48.75
CA LYS A 92 9.29 -1.63 50.14
C LYS A 92 9.06 -2.88 50.96
N ILE A 93 10.04 -3.24 51.79
CA ILE A 93 9.88 -4.27 52.82
C ILE A 93 10.20 -3.65 54.18
N LEU A 94 9.26 -3.73 55.11
CA LEU A 94 9.46 -3.39 56.52
C LEU A 94 9.56 -4.69 57.34
N PRO A 95 10.77 -5.13 57.70
CA PRO A 95 10.97 -6.38 58.41
C PRO A 95 10.52 -6.28 59.87
N ARG A 96 9.99 -7.39 60.40
CA ARG A 96 9.69 -7.46 61.84
C ARG A 96 10.94 -7.69 62.69
N SER A 97 11.88 -8.47 62.20
CA SER A 97 13.12 -8.81 62.90
C SER A 97 14.28 -8.97 61.91
N SER A 98 15.52 -8.87 62.38
CA SER A 98 16.71 -9.15 61.56
C SER A 98 16.89 -10.64 61.24
N TRP A 99 16.27 -11.53 62.02
CA TRP A 99 16.44 -12.99 61.94
C TRP A 99 15.34 -13.71 61.15
N MET A 100 14.19 -13.07 60.87
CA MET A 100 13.06 -13.66 60.11
C MET A 100 12.73 -12.84 58.87
N SER A 101 13.77 -12.35 58.18
CA SER A 101 13.65 -11.47 57.02
C SER A 101 14.01 -12.21 55.73
N PRO A 102 13.51 -11.77 54.56
CA PRO A 102 13.81 -12.43 53.30
C PRO A 102 15.28 -12.20 52.90
N GLU A 103 15.98 -13.29 52.56
CA GLU A 103 17.39 -13.27 52.16
C GLU A 103 17.54 -13.39 50.64
N ASP A 104 16.88 -14.40 50.06
CA ASP A 104 16.76 -14.60 48.62
C ASP A 104 15.29 -14.56 48.24
N PHE A 105 14.93 -13.68 47.31
CA PHE A 105 13.54 -13.50 46.90
C PHE A 105 13.42 -12.89 45.50
N SER A 106 12.25 -13.09 44.89
CA SER A 106 11.91 -12.54 43.59
C SER A 106 10.53 -11.88 43.57
N LEU A 107 10.41 -10.80 42.80
CA LEU A 107 9.15 -10.12 42.53
C LEU A 107 8.64 -10.56 41.15
N SER A 108 7.41 -11.05 41.09
CA SER A 108 6.77 -11.53 39.86
C SER A 108 5.40 -10.88 39.65
N GLY A 109 5.04 -10.67 38.38
CA GLY A 109 3.74 -10.14 37.95
C GLY A 109 2.94 -11.15 37.14
N SER A 110 1.61 -11.10 37.21
CA SER A 110 0.69 -11.95 36.43
C SER A 110 -0.62 -11.23 36.10
N GLU A 111 -1.20 -11.53 34.94
CA GLU A 111 -2.53 -11.03 34.53
C GLU A 111 -3.67 -11.96 34.97
N ASP A 112 -3.39 -13.26 35.16
CA ASP A 112 -4.40 -14.31 35.37
C ASP A 112 -4.22 -15.07 36.70
N GLY A 113 -3.20 -14.73 37.48
CA GLY A 113 -2.88 -15.35 38.77
C GLY A 113 -2.24 -16.74 38.66
N SER A 114 -2.07 -17.27 37.44
CA SER A 114 -1.58 -18.63 37.17
C SER A 114 -0.27 -18.64 36.37
N ASN A 115 -0.12 -17.74 35.39
CA ASN A 115 1.08 -17.55 34.61
C ASN A 115 1.87 -16.35 35.14
N TRP A 116 3.06 -16.62 35.69
CA TRP A 116 3.87 -15.62 36.39
C TRP A 116 5.13 -15.26 35.61
N GLN A 117 5.41 -13.96 35.49
CA GLN A 117 6.64 -13.43 34.93
C GLN A 117 7.51 -12.84 36.05
N THR A 118 8.72 -13.37 36.23
CA THR A 118 9.70 -12.80 37.16
C THR A 118 10.21 -11.46 36.65
N ILE A 119 10.04 -10.41 37.46
CA ILE A 119 10.40 -9.02 37.15
C ILE A 119 11.78 -8.67 37.72
N ALA A 120 12.08 -9.17 38.92
CA ALA A 120 13.35 -8.94 39.60
C ALA A 120 13.67 -10.06 40.59
N THR A 121 14.97 -10.28 40.83
CA THR A 121 15.48 -11.23 41.83
C THR A 121 16.56 -10.55 42.64
N TRP A 122 16.51 -10.71 43.97
CA TRP A 122 17.52 -10.24 44.91
C TRP A 122 18.01 -11.42 45.74
N ASN A 123 19.33 -11.59 45.80
CA ASN A 123 19.96 -12.69 46.52
C ASN A 123 20.99 -12.14 47.53
N GLY A 124 21.19 -12.85 48.64
CA GLY A 124 22.19 -12.56 49.67
C GLY A 124 21.85 -11.34 50.54
N ILE A 125 20.57 -11.02 50.69
CA ILE A 125 20.14 -9.87 51.48
C ILE A 125 20.08 -10.24 52.97
N SER A 126 21.22 -10.12 53.66
CA SER A 126 21.36 -10.55 55.06
C SER A 126 21.34 -9.39 56.09
N ALA A 127 21.65 -8.16 55.67
CA ALA A 127 21.70 -7.00 56.56
C ALA A 127 20.31 -6.35 56.77
N TRP A 128 19.52 -6.89 57.68
CA TRP A 128 18.21 -6.34 58.05
C TRP A 128 18.21 -5.73 59.46
N THR A 129 17.50 -4.61 59.63
CA THR A 129 17.27 -3.98 60.93
C THR A 129 15.77 -3.95 61.20
N ALA A 130 15.33 -4.47 62.36
CA ALA A 130 13.92 -4.52 62.73
C ALA A 130 13.28 -3.13 62.69
N GLY A 131 12.14 -2.99 62.00
CA GLY A 131 11.40 -1.73 61.91
C GLY A 131 12.07 -0.65 61.03
N VAL A 132 13.13 -0.97 60.29
CA VAL A 132 13.73 -0.06 59.30
C VAL A 132 13.37 -0.55 57.91
N GLU A 133 12.68 0.29 57.14
CA GLU A 133 12.29 -0.04 55.78
C GLU A 133 13.50 -0.21 54.85
N ARG A 134 13.36 -1.11 53.88
CA ARG A 134 14.33 -1.30 52.81
C ARG A 134 13.62 -1.26 51.46
N LEU A 135 14.20 -0.51 50.54
CA LEU A 135 13.66 -0.26 49.21
C LEU A 135 14.42 -1.06 48.15
N PHE A 136 13.68 -1.66 47.24
CA PHE A 136 14.21 -2.47 46.15
C PHE A 136 13.62 -1.97 44.83
N VAL A 137 14.49 -1.54 43.91
CA VAL A 137 14.09 -1.04 42.59
C VAL A 137 14.31 -2.17 41.58
N PRO A 138 13.26 -2.69 40.92
CA PRO A 138 13.40 -3.64 39.84
C PRO A 138 14.26 -3.06 38.69
N PRO A 139 15.10 -3.86 38.02
CA PRO A 139 15.80 -3.40 36.83
C PRO A 139 14.80 -2.98 35.77
N ALA A 140 15.10 -1.92 35.01
CA ALA A 140 14.26 -1.53 33.89
C ALA A 140 14.14 -2.73 32.93
N PRO A 141 12.92 -3.14 32.54
CA PRO A 141 12.76 -4.26 31.63
C PRO A 141 13.47 -3.98 30.31
N ALA A 142 14.01 -5.02 29.68
CA ALA A 142 14.39 -4.95 28.28
C ALA A 142 13.21 -4.38 27.49
N ALA A 143 13.45 -3.34 26.69
CA ALA A 143 12.41 -2.44 26.20
C ALA A 143 11.30 -3.18 25.42
N VAL A 144 10.20 -3.49 26.10
CA VAL A 144 8.89 -3.72 25.49
C VAL A 144 8.16 -2.37 25.54
N LEU A 145 7.98 -1.76 24.37
CA LEU A 145 7.26 -0.50 24.22
C LEU A 145 5.75 -0.74 24.41
N GLN A 146 5.22 -0.37 25.58
CA GLN A 146 3.80 -0.03 25.74
C GLN A 146 3.66 1.44 26.14
N HIS A 147 2.93 2.17 25.30
CA HIS A 147 2.57 3.57 25.47
C HIS A 147 1.74 3.78 26.76
N ARG A 148 2.26 4.52 27.75
CA ARG A 148 1.43 5.39 28.62
C ARG A 148 2.18 6.67 28.98
N GLN A 149 1.46 7.77 28.86
CA GLN A 149 1.90 9.14 29.13
C GLN A 149 2.43 9.28 30.56
N CYS A 150 3.65 9.82 30.72
CA CYS A 150 4.07 10.50 31.95
C CYS A 150 4.30 11.98 31.65
N ALA A 151 3.69 12.82 32.48
CA ALA A 151 3.93 14.24 32.57
C ALA A 151 5.40 14.52 32.96
N LEU A 152 6.00 15.54 32.33
CA LEU A 152 7.38 15.96 32.54
C LEU A 152 7.54 16.74 33.87
N PRO A 153 8.64 16.57 34.63
CA PRO A 153 8.97 17.44 35.75
C PRO A 153 10.18 18.33 35.41
N TYR A 154 10.03 19.44 34.68
CA TYR A 154 11.07 20.49 34.65
C TYR A 154 10.48 21.89 34.51
N ALA A 155 10.98 22.82 35.32
CA ALA A 155 10.62 24.24 35.33
C ALA A 155 11.25 25.00 34.17
N VAL A 156 10.47 25.86 33.51
CA VAL A 156 10.92 26.78 32.46
C VAL A 156 11.04 28.18 33.05
N ALA A 157 12.25 28.74 33.13
CA ALA A 157 12.45 30.16 33.45
C ALA A 157 12.43 30.99 32.15
N LEU A 158 11.42 31.84 31.98
CA LEU A 158 11.36 32.85 30.93
C LEU A 158 11.76 34.22 31.53
N GLY A 159 13.01 34.64 31.32
CA GLY A 159 13.46 35.98 31.66
C GLY A 159 13.24 36.95 30.49
N ARG A 160 12.51 38.04 30.72
CA ARG A 160 12.39 39.17 29.78
C ARG A 160 13.48 40.20 30.11
N LEU A 161 14.48 40.36 29.26
CA LEU A 161 15.40 41.51 29.35
C LEU A 161 14.86 42.66 28.49
N GLY A 162 14.82 43.83 29.11
CA GLY A 162 14.35 45.08 28.53
C GLY A 162 15.31 45.64 27.47
N ARG A 163 14.81 46.69 26.82
CA ARG A 163 15.36 47.35 25.64
C ARG A 163 16.87 47.66 25.76
N HIS A 164 17.56 47.38 24.66
CA HIS A 164 18.93 47.77 24.29
C HIS A 164 20.08 46.87 24.76
N SER A 165 20.91 46.51 23.77
CA SER A 165 22.30 45.99 23.82
C SER A 165 22.45 44.50 23.57
N TYR A 166 23.29 44.21 22.56
CA TYR A 166 23.69 42.92 22.06
C TYR A 166 24.67 42.26 23.04
N ASP A 167 24.23 41.29 23.84
CA ASP A 167 25.12 40.35 24.51
C ASP A 167 24.40 39.02 24.80
N LEU A 168 25.02 37.91 24.38
CA LEU A 168 24.65 36.54 24.74
C LEU A 168 25.27 36.22 26.10
N GLY A 169 24.51 36.34 27.18
CA GLY A 169 24.96 35.96 28.52
C GLY A 169 24.79 34.46 28.79
N LEU A 170 25.88 33.77 29.13
CA LEU A 170 25.91 32.38 29.60
C LEU A 170 25.75 32.32 31.13
N TRP A 171 24.83 31.50 31.63
CA TRP A 171 24.78 31.12 33.05
C TRP A 171 24.91 29.61 33.19
N SER A 172 25.97 29.15 33.85
CA SER A 172 26.17 27.77 34.26
C SER A 172 25.81 27.62 35.73
N SER A 173 24.86 26.76 36.09
CA SER A 173 24.78 26.26 37.47
C SER A 173 25.66 25.03 37.59
N LEU A 174 26.71 25.15 38.41
CA LEU A 174 27.60 24.06 38.79
C LEU A 174 27.02 23.40 40.04
N GLN A 175 26.17 22.40 39.87
CA GLN A 175 26.05 21.29 40.83
C GLN A 175 25.34 20.09 40.18
N GLN A 176 26.18 19.11 39.80
CA GLN A 176 26.00 17.71 39.39
C GLN A 176 24.55 17.20 39.19
N ALA A 177 24.15 16.61 38.06
CA ALA A 177 24.82 15.49 37.37
C ALA A 177 24.62 15.40 35.84
N HIS A 178 24.10 16.43 35.15
CA HIS A 178 24.08 16.45 33.68
C HIS A 178 24.34 17.86 33.13
N PRO A 179 25.39 18.07 32.30
CA PRO A 179 25.59 19.36 31.65
C PRO A 179 24.62 19.45 30.46
N PHE A 180 23.69 20.40 30.49
CA PHE A 180 22.95 20.82 29.30
C PHE A 180 22.96 22.33 29.21
N ALA A 181 23.11 22.85 27.98
CA ALA A 181 22.97 24.25 27.66
C ALA A 181 21.78 24.41 26.71
N LEU A 182 20.90 25.38 27.00
CA LEU A 182 19.78 25.75 26.14
C LEU A 182 20.18 27.01 25.36
N VAL A 183 20.23 26.93 24.03
CA VAL A 183 20.48 28.10 23.16
C VAL A 183 19.17 28.48 22.47
N VAL A 184 18.68 29.69 22.71
CA VAL A 184 17.49 30.25 22.06
C VAL A 184 17.93 31.44 21.20
N ALA A 185 17.76 31.34 19.88
CA ALA A 185 17.97 32.46 18.96
C ALA A 185 16.61 33.07 18.57
N ARG A 186 16.45 34.39 18.76
CA ARG A 186 15.29 35.15 18.27
C ARG A 186 15.73 36.06 17.12
N GLY A 187 15.01 36.05 16.01
CA GLY A 187 15.10 37.11 14.99
C GLY A 187 14.22 38.29 15.39
N GLU A 188 14.73 39.53 15.31
CA GLU A 188 13.97 40.73 15.68
C GLU A 188 12.92 41.14 14.63
N GLU A 189 11.76 41.62 15.11
CA GLU A 189 10.64 42.17 14.32
C GLU A 189 10.97 43.49 13.57
N HIS A 190 12.10 44.15 13.88
CA HIS A 190 12.40 45.51 13.41
C HIS A 190 12.64 45.62 11.89
N ALA A 191 13.11 44.55 11.24
CA ALA A 191 13.37 44.54 9.80
C ALA A 191 12.08 44.53 8.96
N TRP A 192 11.00 43.98 9.49
CA TRP A 192 9.71 43.90 8.80
C TRP A 192 8.93 45.23 8.82
N TRP A 193 9.13 46.05 9.85
CA TRP A 193 8.56 47.40 9.90
C TRP A 193 9.12 48.28 8.76
N LEU A 194 10.42 48.20 8.48
CA LEU A 194 11.06 48.94 7.37
C LEU A 194 10.62 48.44 5.99
N LEU A 195 10.43 47.13 5.81
CA LEU A 195 9.98 46.52 4.54
C LEU A 195 8.55 46.88 4.15
N GLN A 196 7.69 47.21 5.13
CA GLN A 196 6.31 47.64 4.86
C GLN A 196 6.20 49.12 4.48
N HIS A 197 7.22 49.94 4.74
CA HIS A 197 7.14 51.39 4.58
C HIS A 197 8.09 51.97 3.53
N ASP A 198 9.12 51.24 3.04
CA ASP A 198 9.95 51.69 1.92
C ASP A 198 10.59 50.52 1.11
N PRO A 199 10.07 50.19 -0.11
CA PRO A 199 10.28 48.87 -0.73
C PRO A 199 11.52 48.72 -1.65
N GLU A 200 12.18 49.80 -2.09
CA GLU A 200 13.19 49.71 -3.17
C GLU A 200 14.65 49.50 -2.70
N PRO A 201 15.20 50.23 -1.69
CA PRO A 201 16.58 49.98 -1.23
C PRO A 201 16.71 48.71 -0.35
N CYS A 202 15.61 48.26 0.25
CA CYS A 202 15.61 47.28 1.34
C CYS A 202 15.66 45.81 0.87
N ARG A 203 15.30 45.49 -0.39
CA ARG A 203 15.34 44.10 -0.89
C ARG A 203 16.76 43.56 -1.06
N ALA A 204 17.69 44.39 -1.55
CA ALA A 204 19.09 44.00 -1.71
C ALA A 204 19.79 43.88 -0.34
N LEU A 205 19.47 44.76 0.62
CA LEU A 205 20.01 44.68 1.97
C LEU A 205 19.49 43.46 2.73
N ALA A 206 18.21 43.13 2.63
CA ALA A 206 17.60 41.97 3.31
C ALA A 206 18.17 40.62 2.79
N GLN A 207 18.42 40.49 1.50
CA GLN A 207 19.06 39.29 0.93
C GLN A 207 20.54 39.17 1.36
N THR A 208 21.27 40.28 1.38
CA THR A 208 22.68 40.29 1.79
C THR A 208 22.84 40.07 3.29
N TRP A 209 21.94 40.61 4.11
CA TRP A 209 21.91 40.41 5.56
C TRP A 209 21.43 39.00 5.93
N GLY A 210 20.42 38.46 5.26
CA GLY A 210 19.97 37.07 5.45
C GLY A 210 21.10 36.07 5.23
N MET A 211 21.88 36.24 4.16
CA MET A 211 23.05 35.37 3.92
C MET A 211 24.21 35.60 4.90
N ARG A 212 24.47 36.84 5.34
CA ARG A 212 25.52 37.13 6.33
C ARG A 212 25.18 36.64 7.73
N LEU A 213 23.93 36.73 8.16
CA LEU A 213 23.44 36.13 9.41
C LEU A 213 23.53 34.61 9.36
N GLN A 214 23.15 34.00 8.23
CA GLN A 214 23.27 32.55 8.05
C GLN A 214 24.73 32.10 8.12
N GLN A 215 25.66 32.78 7.44
CA GLN A 215 27.09 32.43 7.46
C GLN A 215 27.76 32.67 8.83
N ARG A 216 27.54 33.82 9.48
CA ARG A 216 28.17 34.12 10.78
C ARG A 216 27.60 33.31 11.94
N CYS A 217 26.28 33.09 11.98
CA CYS A 217 25.67 32.27 13.02
C CYS A 217 26.03 30.79 12.85
N LEU A 218 26.12 30.26 11.62
CA LEU A 218 26.54 28.88 11.40
C LEU A 218 28.03 28.66 11.69
N GLN A 219 28.91 29.62 11.37
CA GLN A 219 30.34 29.49 11.68
C GLN A 219 30.64 29.56 13.18
N HIS A 220 29.98 30.45 13.93
CA HIS A 220 30.15 30.50 15.39
C HIS A 220 29.46 29.34 16.10
N PHE A 221 28.32 28.85 15.60
CA PHE A 221 27.68 27.65 16.10
C PHE A 221 28.53 26.39 15.84
N ALA A 222 29.17 26.29 14.68
CA ALA A 222 30.09 25.19 14.36
C ALA A 222 31.35 25.20 15.23
N ALA A 223 31.97 26.37 15.45
CA ALA A 223 33.13 26.50 16.35
C ALA A 223 32.77 26.20 17.83
N TRP A 224 31.56 26.55 18.26
CA TRP A 224 31.03 26.19 19.59
C TRP A 224 30.77 24.68 19.71
N LEU A 225 30.26 24.04 18.66
CA LEU A 225 30.05 22.59 18.61
C LEU A 225 31.38 21.83 18.67
N GLU A 226 32.42 22.31 17.97
CA GLU A 226 33.78 21.76 18.06
C GLU A 226 34.33 21.84 19.50
N GLN A 227 34.20 22.99 20.19
CA GLN A 227 34.63 23.12 21.60
C GLN A 227 33.80 22.26 22.57
N ALA A 228 32.49 22.11 22.34
CA ALA A 228 31.63 21.23 23.14
C ALA A 228 31.93 19.74 22.92
N MET A 229 32.41 19.37 21.73
CA MET A 229 32.86 18.03 21.38
C MET A 229 34.22 17.69 21.99
N GLU A 230 35.16 18.64 22.05
CA GLU A 230 36.42 18.49 22.83
C GLU A 230 36.14 18.26 24.33
N ALA A 231 35.04 18.83 24.84
CA ALA A 231 34.57 18.64 26.22
C ALA A 231 33.72 17.36 26.45
N ARG A 232 33.59 16.47 25.45
CA ARG A 232 32.91 15.15 25.51
C ARG A 232 31.41 15.18 25.82
N TRP A 233 30.67 16.18 25.33
CA TRP A 233 29.21 16.23 25.49
C TRP A 233 28.51 15.19 24.59
N THR A 234 27.47 14.51 25.08
CA THR A 234 26.87 13.34 24.40
C THR A 234 25.41 13.53 23.93
N ARG A 235 24.79 14.69 24.21
CA ARG A 235 23.42 15.03 23.76
C ARG A 235 23.29 16.53 23.44
N TYR A 236 22.59 16.84 22.35
CA TYR A 236 22.38 18.22 21.87
C TYR A 236 20.89 18.48 21.63
N VAL A 237 20.40 19.68 21.98
CA VAL A 237 19.03 20.14 21.68
C VAL A 237 19.10 21.52 21.04
N GLY A 238 18.70 21.62 19.78
CA GLY A 238 18.52 22.89 19.08
C GLY A 238 17.03 23.21 18.90
N ALA A 239 16.62 24.43 19.22
CA ALA A 239 15.26 24.90 18.98
C ALA A 239 15.26 26.05 17.96
N HIS A 240 14.42 25.96 16.93
CA HIS A 240 14.13 27.05 16.00
C HIS A 240 12.70 27.51 16.22
N ILE A 241 12.51 28.77 16.62
CA ILE A 241 11.17 29.35 16.80
C ILE A 241 10.82 30.05 15.48
N SER A 242 9.93 29.46 14.69
CA SER A 242 9.54 29.98 13.37
C SER A 242 8.62 31.20 13.47
N GLN A 243 8.96 32.28 12.77
CA GLN A 243 7.98 33.07 12.02
C GLN A 243 8.15 32.76 10.52
N VAL A 244 7.03 32.68 9.81
CA VAL A 244 6.91 32.27 8.41
C VAL A 244 7.56 33.32 7.49
N ILE A 245 8.55 32.91 6.70
CA ILE A 245 9.02 33.68 5.53
C ILE A 245 8.16 33.28 4.34
N HIS A 246 7.23 34.14 3.91
CA HIS A 246 6.63 34.04 2.58
C HIS A 246 7.59 34.69 1.56
N ALA A 247 8.27 33.87 0.77
CA ALA A 247 8.88 34.28 -0.49
C ALA A 247 8.55 33.21 -1.54
N SER A 248 7.77 33.58 -2.54
CA SER A 248 7.40 32.73 -3.67
C SER A 248 8.47 32.78 -4.77
N VAL A 249 8.63 31.62 -5.41
CA VAL A 249 9.29 31.31 -6.69
C VAL A 249 10.83 31.17 -6.68
N ALA A 250 11.31 29.92 -6.63
CA ALA A 250 11.83 29.18 -7.80
C ALA A 250 12.48 27.85 -7.35
N GLN A 251 12.01 26.73 -7.91
CA GLN A 251 12.63 25.39 -7.96
C GLN A 251 13.34 24.85 -6.69
N GLY A 252 12.60 23.99 -5.98
CA GLY A 252 13.04 22.66 -5.57
C GLY A 252 14.43 22.51 -4.94
N ARG A 253 14.49 22.63 -3.61
CA ARG A 253 15.26 21.74 -2.73
C ARG A 253 14.89 21.99 -1.28
N SER A 254 14.43 20.95 -0.60
CA SER A 254 14.21 20.96 0.85
C SER A 254 15.58 21.08 1.56
N LEU A 255 15.65 21.98 2.54
CA LEU A 255 16.84 22.29 3.34
C LEU A 255 17.21 21.34 4.52
N PRO A 256 16.64 20.12 4.74
CA PRO A 256 17.14 19.25 5.83
C PRO A 256 18.58 18.73 5.62
N TYR A 257 19.06 18.71 4.37
CA TYR A 257 20.35 18.10 3.99
C TYR A 257 21.59 18.94 4.34
N ALA A 258 21.44 20.22 4.66
CA ALA A 258 22.58 21.14 4.79
C ALA A 258 23.41 20.93 6.08
N LEU A 259 22.82 20.40 7.16
CA LEU A 259 23.51 20.13 8.43
C LEU A 259 24.10 18.72 8.52
N HIS A 260 23.61 17.78 7.71
CA HIS A 260 24.06 16.39 7.70
C HIS A 260 25.49 16.25 7.16
N THR A 261 25.79 17.01 6.09
CA THR A 261 27.05 16.89 5.35
C THR A 261 28.29 17.41 6.10
N PRO A 262 28.24 18.53 6.84
CA PRO A 262 29.37 19.00 7.67
C PRO A 262 29.64 18.09 8.87
N VAL A 263 28.60 17.59 9.54
CA VAL A 263 28.71 16.76 10.76
C VAL A 263 29.15 15.33 10.44
N GLN A 264 28.69 14.74 9.32
CA GLN A 264 29.21 13.45 8.84
C GLN A 264 30.69 13.53 8.44
N ARG A 265 31.13 14.65 7.85
CA ARG A 265 32.54 14.85 7.46
C ARG A 265 33.48 14.94 8.66
N ALA A 266 33.01 15.46 9.80
CA ALA A 266 33.81 15.60 11.01
C ALA A 266 33.98 14.28 11.79
N HIS A 267 33.00 13.36 11.74
CA HIS A 267 32.97 12.19 12.61
C HIS A 267 33.13 10.83 11.90
N GLY A 268 33.00 10.76 10.57
CA GLY A 268 33.16 9.53 9.78
C GLY A 268 32.14 8.42 10.09
N GLN A 269 31.09 8.69 10.88
CA GLN A 269 30.08 7.73 11.32
C GLN A 269 28.66 8.24 11.07
N ARG A 270 27.72 7.33 10.79
CA ARG A 270 26.31 7.64 10.50
C ARG A 270 25.54 7.95 11.79
N MET A 271 24.68 8.98 11.74
CA MET A 271 23.75 9.34 12.83
C MET A 271 22.30 9.19 12.36
N ALA A 272 21.39 8.89 13.29
CA ALA A 272 19.95 8.88 13.04
C ALA A 272 19.26 10.05 13.77
N ALA A 273 18.32 10.70 13.09
CA ALA A 273 17.45 11.73 13.66
C ALA A 273 16.13 11.09 14.11
N THR A 274 15.69 11.38 15.32
CA THR A 274 14.36 11.00 15.80
C THR A 274 13.50 12.24 15.97
N TRP A 275 12.26 12.14 15.48
CA TRP A 275 11.22 13.16 15.56
C TRP A 275 10.28 12.87 16.72
N SER A 276 9.89 13.90 17.47
CA SER A 276 8.79 13.80 18.43
C SER A 276 7.82 14.97 18.22
N GLY A 277 6.58 14.68 17.83
CA GLY A 277 5.50 15.65 17.83
C GLY A 277 4.81 15.68 19.19
N THR A 278 4.63 16.86 19.79
CA THR A 278 3.75 17.05 20.95
C THR A 278 2.48 17.77 20.51
N HIS A 279 1.34 17.07 20.58
CA HIS A 279 0.02 17.69 20.51
C HIS A 279 -0.45 18.05 21.92
N ALA A 280 -0.64 19.34 22.20
CA ALA A 280 -1.38 19.80 23.37
C ALA A 280 -2.82 20.10 22.92
N GLN A 281 -3.78 19.24 23.29
CA GLN A 281 -5.21 19.53 23.15
C GLN A 281 -5.67 20.34 24.37
N ARG A 282 -6.17 21.56 24.14
CA ARG A 282 -7.14 22.22 25.00
C ARG A 282 -8.46 22.26 24.24
N GLN A 283 -9.46 21.53 24.71
CA GLN A 283 -10.83 21.69 24.20
C GLN A 283 -11.42 22.95 24.80
N CYS A 284 -11.80 23.90 23.94
CA CYS A 284 -12.83 24.89 24.21
C CYS A 284 -13.84 24.80 23.06
N TYR A 285 -15.12 24.62 23.38
CA TYR A 285 -16.19 24.63 22.40
C TYR A 285 -16.60 26.06 22.09
N ALA A 286 -16.54 26.47 20.81
CA ALA A 286 -17.29 27.61 20.28
C ALA A 286 -17.55 27.42 18.79
N LEU A 287 -18.81 27.59 18.38
CA LEU A 287 -19.25 27.67 17.00
C LEU A 287 -18.83 29.02 16.41
N GLN A 288 -17.78 29.05 15.59
CA GLN A 288 -17.60 29.85 14.36
C GLN A 288 -16.10 29.97 13.98
N GLU A 289 -15.83 29.64 12.71
CA GLU A 289 -14.63 29.91 11.88
C GLU A 289 -13.21 29.42 12.27
N LYS A 290 -12.64 28.67 11.30
CA LYS A 290 -11.22 28.39 10.95
C LYS A 290 -10.11 28.72 11.98
N GLU A 291 -9.43 27.67 12.47
CA GLU A 291 -8.09 27.81 13.09
C GLU A 291 -7.03 26.91 12.43
N LYS A 292 -5.88 27.53 12.12
CA LYS A 292 -4.63 26.91 11.67
C LYS A 292 -3.90 26.29 12.87
N LEU A 293 -3.60 24.99 12.81
CA LEU A 293 -2.68 24.31 13.73
C LEU A 293 -1.24 24.82 13.55
N TRP A 294 -0.57 25.18 14.64
CA TRP A 294 0.87 25.47 14.67
C TRP A 294 1.60 24.30 15.34
N CYS A 295 2.53 23.66 14.63
CA CYS A 295 3.37 22.61 15.19
C CYS A 295 4.75 23.17 15.60
N CYS A 296 5.17 22.96 16.85
CA CYS A 296 6.58 23.01 17.22
C CYS A 296 7.21 21.65 16.89
N ARG A 297 8.36 21.65 16.19
CA ARG A 297 9.12 20.43 15.87
C ARG A 297 10.46 20.49 16.61
N SER A 298 10.72 19.52 17.48
CA SER A 298 12.04 19.26 18.04
C SER A 298 12.66 18.04 17.36
N TRP A 299 13.99 18.08 17.18
CA TRP A 299 14.77 16.98 16.61
C TRP A 299 15.82 16.55 17.63
N SER A 300 15.94 15.25 17.86
CA SER A 300 17.00 14.66 18.68
C SER A 300 17.83 13.69 17.85
N TRP A 301 19.14 13.62 18.13
CA TRP A 301 20.08 12.79 17.38
C TRP A 301 20.71 11.75 18.30
N ARG A 302 20.88 10.52 17.81
CA ARG A 302 21.58 9.44 18.53
C ARG A 302 22.61 8.76 17.63
N LEU A 303 23.78 8.47 18.20
CA LEU A 303 24.81 7.65 17.57
C LEU A 303 24.42 6.17 17.60
N LEU A 304 24.46 5.50 16.45
CA LEU A 304 24.26 4.06 16.35
C LEU A 304 25.59 3.37 16.62
N SER A 305 25.68 2.70 17.77
CA SER A 305 26.89 2.06 18.27
C SER A 305 27.09 0.66 17.69
N ALA A 306 27.43 0.56 16.40
CA ALA A 306 28.25 -0.51 15.81
C ALA A 306 28.36 -0.32 14.28
N PRO A 307 29.54 -0.58 13.66
CA PRO A 307 29.64 -0.72 12.21
C PRO A 307 28.91 -1.99 11.79
N VAL A 308 27.77 -1.86 11.10
CA VAL A 308 27.17 -2.96 10.36
C VAL A 308 28.16 -3.33 9.24
N PRO A 309 28.66 -4.57 9.17
CA PRO A 309 29.54 -4.97 8.08
C PRO A 309 28.73 -4.94 6.78
N LEU A 310 28.96 -3.91 5.97
CA LEU A 310 28.51 -3.88 4.58
C LEU A 310 29.17 -5.06 3.84
N ILE A 311 28.36 -6.08 3.56
CA ILE A 311 28.46 -7.07 2.48
C ILE A 311 29.87 -7.68 2.32
N ARG A 312 30.08 -8.89 2.87
CA ARG A 312 31.37 -9.61 2.81
C ARG A 312 31.79 -10.13 1.44
N GLN A 313 30.98 -10.00 0.38
CA GLN A 313 31.37 -10.20 -1.02
C GLN A 313 30.23 -9.67 -1.92
N PRO A 314 30.50 -8.80 -2.91
CA PRO A 314 29.44 -8.39 -3.83
C PRO A 314 28.95 -9.63 -4.61
N PRO A 315 27.63 -9.80 -4.76
CA PRO A 315 27.06 -10.94 -5.46
C PRO A 315 27.56 -10.98 -6.91
N ALA A 316 27.85 -12.19 -7.38
CA ALA A 316 28.38 -12.41 -8.72
C ALA A 316 27.30 -12.07 -9.76
N LEU A 317 27.64 -11.16 -10.67
CA LEU A 317 26.83 -10.86 -11.85
C LEU A 317 27.44 -11.59 -13.04
N ALA A 318 26.65 -12.43 -13.70
CA ALA A 318 27.10 -13.15 -14.90
C ALA A 318 26.11 -12.95 -16.05
N ILE A 319 26.61 -12.95 -17.30
CA ILE A 319 25.77 -12.85 -18.49
C ILE A 319 26.09 -14.02 -19.42
N THR A 320 25.05 -14.65 -19.94
CA THR A 320 25.14 -15.77 -20.90
C THR A 320 24.32 -15.48 -22.15
N PHE A 321 24.79 -15.89 -23.34
CA PHE A 321 24.13 -15.66 -24.63
C PHE A 321 23.78 -17.00 -25.29
N SER A 322 22.62 -17.10 -25.96
CA SER A 322 22.08 -18.40 -26.39
C SER A 322 22.59 -18.89 -27.75
N GLN A 323 22.98 -18.01 -28.68
CA GLN A 323 23.52 -18.42 -29.99
C GLN A 323 24.64 -17.50 -30.48
N ARG A 324 25.78 -18.10 -30.86
CA ARG A 324 27.03 -17.47 -31.32
C ARG A 324 27.74 -16.57 -30.30
N SER A 325 28.55 -17.18 -29.45
CA SER A 325 29.98 -16.86 -29.46
C SER A 325 30.75 -17.80 -28.54
N THR A 326 31.88 -18.24 -29.03
CA THR A 326 33.08 -18.64 -28.30
C THR A 326 33.58 -17.50 -27.38
N ARG A 327 32.71 -16.91 -26.55
CA ARG A 327 33.10 -15.94 -25.51
C ARG A 327 33.43 -16.73 -24.27
N ALA A 328 34.71 -17.08 -24.14
CA ALA A 328 35.25 -17.75 -22.94
C ALA A 328 35.31 -16.82 -21.72
N GLN A 329 35.06 -15.51 -21.88
CA GLN A 329 35.16 -14.52 -20.81
C GLN A 329 33.80 -13.84 -20.53
N PRO A 330 33.44 -13.65 -19.24
CA PRO A 330 32.22 -12.95 -18.84
C PRO A 330 32.31 -11.45 -19.18
N LEU A 331 31.16 -10.85 -19.51
CA LEU A 331 31.05 -9.41 -19.74
C LEU A 331 31.49 -8.63 -18.50
N SER A 332 32.45 -7.71 -18.68
CA SER A 332 32.91 -6.85 -17.60
C SER A 332 31.99 -5.64 -17.44
N LEU A 333 31.42 -5.46 -16.25
CA LEU A 333 30.42 -4.42 -15.97
C LEU A 333 30.93 -3.41 -14.94
N GLN A 334 30.64 -2.13 -15.18
CA GLN A 334 30.97 -1.02 -14.28
C GLN A 334 29.79 -0.68 -13.36
N ALA A 335 28.57 -0.81 -13.88
CA ALA A 335 27.32 -0.59 -13.17
C ALA A 335 26.21 -1.40 -13.84
N ALA A 336 25.20 -1.79 -13.09
CA ALA A 336 24.07 -2.56 -13.58
C ALA A 336 22.80 -2.17 -12.83
N GLN A 337 21.70 -2.11 -13.56
CA GLN A 337 20.37 -1.97 -13.01
C GLN A 337 19.44 -2.96 -13.70
N VAL A 338 18.58 -3.62 -12.95
CA VAL A 338 17.53 -4.51 -13.45
C VAL A 338 16.24 -4.14 -12.75
N SER A 339 15.23 -3.71 -13.49
CA SER A 339 13.99 -3.24 -12.91
C SER A 339 12.76 -3.77 -13.64
N TYR A 340 11.71 -4.03 -12.88
CA TYR A 340 10.40 -4.39 -13.37
C TYR A 340 9.53 -3.14 -13.46
N GLN A 341 9.00 -2.85 -14.65
CA GLN A 341 8.11 -1.72 -14.87
C GLN A 341 6.65 -2.17 -14.85
N ALA A 342 5.94 -1.83 -13.79
CA ALA A 342 4.56 -2.26 -13.56
C ALA A 342 3.61 -1.89 -14.71
N GLU A 343 3.72 -0.66 -15.23
CA GLU A 343 2.87 -0.15 -16.31
C GLU A 343 3.02 -0.93 -17.63
N GLN A 344 4.21 -1.47 -17.88
CA GLN A 344 4.52 -2.17 -19.14
C GLN A 344 4.57 -3.69 -18.98
N GLY A 345 4.57 -4.20 -17.74
CA GLY A 345 4.59 -5.63 -17.46
C GLY A 345 5.91 -6.33 -17.81
N VAL A 346 7.02 -5.60 -17.96
CA VAL A 346 8.30 -6.14 -18.45
C VAL A 346 9.46 -5.81 -17.52
N TRP A 347 10.47 -6.69 -17.53
CA TRP A 347 11.79 -6.39 -16.99
C TRP A 347 12.60 -5.57 -17.99
N ARG A 348 13.36 -4.62 -17.47
CA ARG A 348 14.37 -3.85 -18.19
C ARG A 348 15.71 -3.93 -17.47
N ALA A 349 16.78 -4.02 -18.24
CA ALA A 349 18.13 -3.94 -17.72
C ALA A 349 18.86 -2.76 -18.34
N GLN A 350 19.70 -2.10 -17.54
CA GLN A 350 20.66 -1.10 -17.99
C GLN A 350 22.04 -1.52 -17.50
N LEU A 351 22.93 -1.85 -18.43
CA LEU A 351 24.23 -2.45 -18.14
C LEU A 351 25.34 -1.57 -18.70
N HIS A 352 26.21 -1.07 -17.83
CA HIS A 352 27.37 -0.26 -18.22
C HIS A 352 28.57 -1.18 -18.49
N LEU A 353 28.92 -1.33 -19.77
CA LEU A 353 29.98 -2.22 -20.23
C LEU A 353 31.36 -1.55 -20.07
N ALA A 354 32.31 -2.29 -19.48
CA ALA A 354 33.68 -1.79 -19.31
C ALA A 354 34.46 -1.77 -20.63
N GLN A 355 34.24 -2.76 -21.51
CA GLN A 355 35.03 -2.96 -22.73
C GLN A 355 34.29 -2.50 -24.00
N ALA A 356 35.01 -1.82 -24.89
CA ALA A 356 34.48 -1.39 -26.18
C ALA A 356 34.17 -2.57 -27.12
N ALA A 357 35.00 -3.63 -27.08
CA ALA A 357 34.81 -4.83 -27.89
C ALA A 357 33.46 -5.51 -27.58
N ASP A 358 33.08 -5.54 -26.31
CA ASP A 358 31.80 -6.09 -25.86
C ASP A 358 30.61 -5.31 -26.42
N PHE A 359 30.68 -3.98 -26.35
CA PHE A 359 29.64 -3.09 -26.86
C PHE A 359 29.43 -3.19 -28.38
N VAL A 360 30.52 -3.35 -29.13
CA VAL A 360 30.47 -3.47 -30.60
C VAL A 360 29.85 -4.80 -31.02
N ALA A 361 30.23 -5.90 -30.37
CA ALA A 361 29.83 -7.24 -30.78
C ALA A 361 28.37 -7.61 -30.46
N LEU A 362 27.71 -6.92 -29.53
CA LEU A 362 26.29 -7.16 -29.21
C LEU A 362 25.37 -6.57 -30.28
N VAL A 363 24.39 -7.33 -30.74
CA VAL A 363 23.43 -6.90 -31.77
C VAL A 363 22.06 -6.65 -31.14
N LEU A 364 21.26 -5.75 -31.73
CA LEU A 364 19.87 -5.55 -31.32
C LEU A 364 19.09 -6.86 -31.46
N ASP A 365 18.12 -7.05 -30.56
CA ASP A 365 17.25 -8.23 -30.47
C ASP A 365 17.97 -9.56 -30.19
N GLU A 366 19.28 -9.53 -29.95
CA GLU A 366 20.03 -10.70 -29.49
C GLU A 366 19.56 -11.11 -28.10
N PRO A 367 19.19 -12.39 -27.88
CA PRO A 367 18.78 -12.88 -26.57
C PRO A 367 19.99 -13.11 -25.65
N PHE A 368 19.83 -12.71 -24.38
CA PHE A 368 20.81 -12.94 -23.32
C PHE A 368 20.14 -13.21 -21.99
N VAL A 369 20.86 -13.85 -21.08
CA VAL A 369 20.41 -14.10 -19.71
C VAL A 369 21.38 -13.43 -18.75
N LEU A 370 20.83 -12.57 -17.90
CA LEU A 370 21.54 -11.91 -16.81
C LEU A 370 21.29 -12.67 -15.52
N HIS A 371 22.34 -13.20 -14.92
CA HIS A 371 22.30 -13.96 -13.67
C HIS A 371 22.70 -13.04 -12.52
N LEU A 372 21.78 -12.85 -11.57
CA LEU A 372 22.00 -12.13 -10.32
C LEU A 372 21.74 -13.10 -9.16
N ASN A 373 22.82 -13.61 -8.56
CA ASN A 373 22.76 -14.78 -7.65
C ASN A 373 22.03 -15.97 -8.32
N ASP A 374 20.98 -16.48 -7.68
CA ASP A 374 20.20 -17.62 -8.15
C ASP A 374 19.04 -17.24 -9.10
N GLU A 375 18.90 -15.95 -9.43
CA GLU A 375 17.85 -15.45 -10.30
C GLU A 375 18.37 -15.14 -11.71
N ALA A 376 17.70 -15.68 -12.72
CA ALA A 376 18.07 -15.58 -14.13
C ALA A 376 17.05 -14.73 -14.89
N PHE A 377 17.49 -13.58 -15.39
CA PHE A 377 16.68 -12.65 -16.19
C PHE A 377 16.92 -12.89 -17.68
N HIS A 378 15.95 -13.48 -18.37
CA HIS A 378 15.93 -13.67 -19.81
C HIS A 378 15.49 -12.37 -20.48
N LEU A 379 16.36 -11.83 -21.33
CA LEU A 379 16.22 -10.51 -21.93
C LEU A 379 16.63 -10.54 -23.41
N LEU A 380 16.15 -9.54 -24.15
CA LEU A 380 16.57 -9.20 -25.51
C LEU A 380 17.36 -7.89 -25.44
N VAL A 381 18.39 -7.73 -26.28
CA VAL A 381 19.08 -6.45 -26.43
C VAL A 381 18.13 -5.43 -27.05
N ASP A 382 17.64 -4.49 -26.24
CA ASP A 382 16.68 -3.47 -26.65
C ASP A 382 17.34 -2.29 -27.36
N GLY A 383 18.57 -1.96 -26.94
CA GLY A 383 19.27 -0.79 -27.42
C GLY A 383 20.70 -0.72 -26.94
N LYS A 384 21.47 0.15 -27.59
CA LYS A 384 22.84 0.47 -27.20
C LYS A 384 23.02 1.99 -27.20
N ARG A 385 23.71 2.54 -26.20
CA ARG A 385 24.05 3.95 -26.13
C ARG A 385 25.52 4.11 -25.77
N LEU A 386 26.23 4.87 -26.62
CA LEU A 386 27.57 5.34 -26.34
C LEU A 386 27.48 6.83 -26.02
N GLN A 387 27.98 7.22 -24.86
CA GLN A 387 28.10 8.63 -24.47
C GLN A 387 29.55 8.94 -24.15
N HIS A 388 30.11 9.96 -24.79
CA HIS A 388 31.47 10.40 -24.53
C HIS A 388 31.45 11.88 -24.14
N SER A 389 32.05 12.23 -23.00
CA SER A 389 32.14 13.62 -22.56
C SER A 389 33.43 13.91 -21.80
N HIS A 390 33.93 15.14 -21.92
CA HIS A 390 35.12 15.60 -21.19
C HIS A 390 34.95 15.57 -19.66
N LYS A 391 33.72 15.66 -19.14
CA LYS A 391 33.45 15.71 -17.69
C LYS A 391 33.13 14.36 -17.04
N LYS A 392 32.46 13.46 -17.77
CA LYS A 392 32.03 12.14 -17.25
C LYS A 392 32.78 10.95 -17.86
N GLY A 393 33.68 11.18 -18.82
CA GLY A 393 34.37 10.12 -19.54
C GLY A 393 33.47 9.47 -20.59
N GLU A 394 33.80 8.22 -20.94
CA GLU A 394 33.07 7.40 -21.90
C GLU A 394 32.20 6.37 -21.17
N GLU A 395 30.90 6.38 -21.42
CA GLU A 395 29.91 5.43 -20.92
C GLU A 395 29.35 4.60 -22.08
N ARG A 396 29.33 3.28 -21.90
CA ARG A 396 28.81 2.31 -22.88
C ARG A 396 27.67 1.54 -22.24
N ILE A 397 26.45 1.83 -22.67
CA ILE A 397 25.24 1.31 -22.02
C ILE A 397 24.53 0.35 -22.97
N LEU A 398 24.30 -0.88 -22.48
CA LEU A 398 23.43 -1.87 -23.09
C LEU A 398 22.06 -1.82 -22.39
N PHE A 399 20.99 -1.76 -23.17
CA PHE A 399 19.63 -1.87 -22.67
C PHE A 399 19.09 -3.27 -22.96
N GLY A 400 18.52 -3.92 -21.94
CA GLY A 400 17.85 -5.21 -22.06
C GLY A 400 16.35 -5.07 -21.78
N VAL A 401 15.52 -5.90 -22.40
CA VAL A 401 14.07 -5.96 -22.16
C VAL A 401 13.55 -7.40 -22.22
N SER A 402 12.52 -7.74 -21.44
CA SER A 402 11.90 -9.08 -21.50
C SER A 402 11.45 -9.49 -22.91
N PRO A 403 11.43 -10.80 -23.24
CA PRO A 403 10.97 -11.34 -24.52
C PRO A 403 9.57 -10.88 -24.94
N LEU A 404 8.70 -10.54 -23.99
CA LEU A 404 7.37 -9.97 -24.24
C LEU A 404 7.42 -8.74 -25.16
N ALA A 405 8.50 -7.95 -25.12
CA ALA A 405 8.67 -6.78 -25.97
C ALA A 405 8.74 -7.11 -27.47
N ALA A 406 9.03 -8.36 -27.86
CA ALA A 406 8.99 -8.82 -29.25
C ALA A 406 7.59 -8.70 -29.88
N TYR A 407 6.54 -8.68 -29.06
CA TYR A 407 5.14 -8.60 -29.49
C TYR A 407 4.58 -7.17 -29.49
N SER A 408 5.44 -6.18 -29.28
CA SER A 408 5.10 -4.76 -29.30
C SER A 408 5.83 -4.03 -30.43
N ALA A 409 5.33 -2.84 -30.78
CA ALA A 409 6.07 -1.96 -31.69
C ALA A 409 7.41 -1.53 -31.03
N PRO A 410 8.52 -1.46 -31.80
CA PRO A 410 8.62 -1.60 -33.26
C PRO A 410 8.84 -3.03 -33.77
N ARG A 411 8.97 -4.04 -32.90
CA ARG A 411 9.36 -5.42 -33.27
C ARG A 411 8.24 -6.21 -33.94
N ALA A 412 7.00 -6.00 -33.50
CA ALA A 412 5.84 -6.65 -34.06
C ALA A 412 5.12 -5.77 -35.08
N GLY A 413 4.65 -6.41 -36.16
CA GLY A 413 3.72 -5.78 -37.11
C GLY A 413 2.40 -5.40 -36.45
N ARG A 414 1.72 -4.41 -37.04
CA ARG A 414 0.39 -3.98 -36.60
C ARG A 414 -0.69 -4.88 -37.19
N LEU A 415 -1.65 -5.26 -36.36
CA LEU A 415 -2.81 -6.06 -36.72
C LEU A 415 -3.98 -5.15 -37.16
N ASN A 416 -4.65 -5.56 -38.23
CA ASN A 416 -5.93 -5.03 -38.69
C ASN A 416 -6.87 -6.21 -38.88
N GLN A 417 -7.33 -6.78 -37.78
CA GLN A 417 -8.06 -8.04 -37.76
C GLN A 417 -9.32 -7.93 -36.90
N THR A 418 -10.40 -8.51 -37.38
CA THR A 418 -11.60 -8.80 -36.59
C THR A 418 -11.65 -10.30 -36.35
N TRP A 419 -11.84 -10.73 -35.11
CA TRP A 419 -11.96 -12.16 -34.78
C TRP A 419 -13.39 -12.62 -35.03
N SER A 420 -13.65 -13.22 -36.19
CA SER A 420 -15.00 -13.63 -36.60
C SER A 420 -15.40 -15.05 -36.17
N GLN A 421 -14.50 -15.79 -35.53
CA GLN A 421 -14.78 -17.11 -34.99
C GLN A 421 -14.87 -17.04 -33.46
N PRO A 422 -15.78 -17.82 -32.84
CA PRO A 422 -15.88 -17.88 -31.39
C PRO A 422 -14.58 -18.44 -30.79
N THR A 423 -14.06 -17.76 -29.78
CA THR A 423 -12.83 -18.16 -29.05
C THR A 423 -13.00 -17.86 -27.57
N SER A 424 -12.12 -18.34 -26.70
CA SER A 424 -11.99 -17.79 -25.34
C SER A 424 -10.92 -16.71 -25.26
N ALA A 425 -11.01 -15.84 -24.25
CA ALA A 425 -10.00 -14.82 -23.98
C ALA A 425 -8.62 -15.44 -23.75
N ARG A 426 -8.55 -16.56 -23.01
CA ARG A 426 -7.31 -17.30 -22.77
C ARG A 426 -6.71 -17.87 -24.06
N GLN A 427 -7.52 -18.54 -24.89
CA GLN A 427 -7.06 -19.13 -26.15
C GLN A 427 -6.54 -18.06 -27.13
N LEU A 428 -7.25 -16.93 -27.19
CA LEU A 428 -6.83 -15.81 -28.01
C LEU A 428 -5.50 -15.22 -27.52
N LEU A 429 -5.33 -15.03 -26.22
CA LEU A 429 -4.08 -14.52 -25.66
C LEU A 429 -2.90 -15.44 -25.97
N ALA A 430 -3.08 -16.75 -25.87
CA ALA A 430 -2.07 -17.76 -26.22
C ALA A 430 -1.68 -17.72 -27.71
N THR A 431 -2.60 -17.32 -28.58
CA THR A 431 -2.34 -17.15 -30.01
C THR A 431 -1.58 -15.84 -30.30
N LEU A 432 -1.95 -14.75 -29.61
CA LEU A 432 -1.30 -13.45 -29.75
C LEU A 432 0.13 -13.42 -29.18
N LEU A 433 0.33 -14.11 -28.06
CA LEU A 433 1.57 -14.14 -27.30
C LEU A 433 2.00 -15.61 -27.09
N PRO A 434 2.66 -16.25 -28.07
CA PRO A 434 3.11 -17.64 -28.00
C PRO A 434 4.36 -17.80 -27.11
N LEU A 435 4.28 -17.31 -25.87
CA LEU A 435 5.23 -17.51 -24.79
C LEU A 435 4.61 -18.46 -23.75
N PRO A 436 5.42 -19.25 -23.01
CA PRO A 436 4.91 -20.02 -21.88
C PRO A 436 4.17 -19.12 -20.91
N MET A 437 2.93 -19.46 -20.56
CA MET A 437 2.08 -18.59 -19.73
C MET A 437 1.31 -19.35 -18.66
N GLU A 438 1.21 -18.73 -17.49
CA GLU A 438 0.34 -19.14 -16.39
C GLU A 438 -0.88 -18.21 -16.33
N TRP A 439 -2.07 -18.80 -16.36
CA TRP A 439 -3.34 -18.06 -16.39
C TRP A 439 -4.06 -18.15 -15.05
N GLN A 440 -4.25 -17.01 -14.38
CA GLN A 440 -4.90 -16.88 -13.07
C GLN A 440 -6.13 -15.94 -13.10
N LEU A 441 -6.64 -15.62 -14.28
CA LEU A 441 -7.88 -14.87 -14.45
C LEU A 441 -9.06 -15.83 -14.69
N PRO A 442 -10.31 -15.41 -14.49
CA PRO A 442 -11.44 -16.13 -15.08
C PRO A 442 -11.27 -16.14 -16.61
N ASP A 443 -11.55 -17.26 -17.26
CA ASP A 443 -11.70 -17.29 -18.71
C ASP A 443 -13.13 -16.89 -19.08
N TRP A 444 -13.30 -16.23 -20.23
CA TRP A 444 -14.61 -15.84 -20.73
C TRP A 444 -14.66 -15.99 -22.25
N PRO A 445 -15.85 -16.30 -22.80
CA PRO A 445 -16.02 -16.47 -24.23
C PRO A 445 -15.95 -15.12 -24.94
N LEU A 446 -15.32 -15.10 -26.10
CA LEU A 446 -15.31 -13.98 -27.05
C LEU A 446 -16.13 -14.38 -28.27
N PRO A 447 -17.34 -13.81 -28.40
CA PRO A 447 -18.19 -13.95 -29.57
C PRO A 447 -17.48 -13.43 -30.85
N PRO A 448 -17.86 -13.97 -32.03
CA PRO A 448 -17.52 -13.40 -33.32
C PRO A 448 -17.72 -11.88 -33.37
N GLY A 449 -16.71 -11.17 -33.90
CA GLY A 449 -16.73 -9.73 -34.14
C GLY A 449 -16.60 -8.84 -32.90
N LEU A 450 -16.64 -9.39 -31.68
CA LEU A 450 -16.58 -8.57 -30.46
C LEU A 450 -15.23 -7.85 -30.31
N LEU A 451 -14.13 -8.57 -30.59
CA LEU A 451 -12.80 -8.01 -30.57
C LEU A 451 -12.35 -7.65 -31.99
N ARG A 452 -11.80 -6.45 -32.13
CA ARG A 452 -11.14 -5.96 -33.34
C ARG A 452 -9.82 -5.31 -32.98
N ALA A 453 -8.83 -5.45 -33.85
CA ALA A 453 -7.56 -4.74 -33.79
C ALA A 453 -7.50 -3.75 -34.94
N GLN A 454 -7.14 -2.49 -34.65
CA GLN A 454 -6.98 -1.44 -35.67
C GLN A 454 -5.62 -0.76 -35.51
N ALA A 455 -4.67 -1.16 -36.34
CA ALA A 455 -3.28 -0.69 -36.30
C ALA A 455 -2.61 -0.88 -34.92
N GLU A 456 -2.98 -1.94 -34.20
CA GLU A 456 -2.49 -2.31 -32.87
C GLU A 456 -1.48 -3.48 -32.97
N SER A 457 -0.42 -3.47 -32.17
CA SER A 457 0.48 -4.62 -32.03
C SER A 457 -0.20 -5.78 -31.26
N PRO A 458 0.26 -7.04 -31.40
CA PRO A 458 -0.27 -8.17 -30.65
C PRO A 458 -0.32 -7.93 -29.13
N LEU A 459 0.72 -7.31 -28.56
CA LEU A 459 0.74 -6.97 -27.13
C LEU A 459 -0.33 -5.95 -26.75
N GLN A 460 -0.58 -4.92 -27.58
CA GLN A 460 -1.62 -3.93 -27.31
C GLN A 460 -3.02 -4.53 -27.29
N VAL A 461 -3.31 -5.44 -28.24
CA VAL A 461 -4.58 -6.18 -28.27
C VAL A 461 -4.72 -7.05 -27.01
N ALA A 462 -3.65 -7.76 -26.65
CA ALA A 462 -3.59 -8.61 -25.47
C ALA A 462 -3.79 -7.80 -24.16
N GLN A 463 -3.13 -6.65 -24.03
CA GLN A 463 -3.27 -5.73 -22.90
C GLN A 463 -4.71 -5.24 -22.77
N ARG A 464 -5.31 -4.72 -23.86
CA ARG A 464 -6.70 -4.25 -23.85
C ARG A 464 -7.69 -5.33 -23.44
N LEU A 465 -7.47 -6.57 -23.87
CA LEU A 465 -8.30 -7.71 -23.47
C LEU A 465 -8.15 -8.02 -21.97
N VAL A 466 -6.93 -8.12 -21.47
CA VAL A 466 -6.63 -8.47 -20.07
C VAL A 466 -7.01 -7.33 -19.10
N GLU A 467 -6.79 -6.07 -19.49
CA GLU A 467 -7.21 -4.90 -18.72
C GLU A 467 -8.73 -4.82 -18.57
N SER A 468 -9.49 -5.28 -19.58
CA SER A 468 -10.97 -5.25 -19.52
C SER A 468 -11.53 -6.02 -18.32
N VAL A 469 -10.89 -7.13 -17.92
CA VAL A 469 -11.26 -7.94 -16.74
C VAL A 469 -10.56 -7.49 -15.44
N GLY A 470 -9.81 -6.39 -15.48
CA GLY A 470 -8.99 -5.88 -14.37
C GLY A 470 -7.69 -6.68 -14.15
N GLY A 471 -7.20 -7.34 -15.19
CA GLY A 471 -5.96 -8.10 -15.17
C GLY A 471 -4.74 -7.30 -15.59
N VAL A 472 -3.57 -7.92 -15.44
CA VAL A 472 -2.27 -7.48 -15.97
C VAL A 472 -1.53 -8.66 -16.60
N ILE A 473 -0.71 -8.36 -17.59
CA ILE A 473 0.25 -9.31 -18.19
C ILE A 473 1.61 -9.00 -17.59
N GLN A 474 2.25 -9.99 -16.97
CA GLN A 474 3.54 -9.82 -16.31
C GLN A 474 4.57 -10.78 -16.88
N SER A 475 5.71 -10.27 -17.32
CA SER A 475 6.87 -11.11 -17.62
C SER A 475 7.57 -11.50 -16.32
N ARG A 476 7.71 -12.80 -16.09
CA ARG A 476 8.64 -13.35 -15.10
C ARG A 476 10.09 -13.15 -15.56
N ALA A 477 11.03 -13.33 -14.63
CA ALA A 477 12.46 -13.19 -14.91
C ALA A 477 12.91 -14.17 -16.01
N ASP A 478 12.37 -15.40 -16.04
CA ASP A 478 12.65 -16.42 -17.05
C ASP A 478 12.06 -16.13 -18.45
N GLY A 479 11.30 -15.04 -18.60
CA GLY A 479 10.62 -14.66 -19.84
C GLY A 479 9.27 -15.34 -20.05
N SER A 480 8.81 -16.19 -19.13
CA SER A 480 7.44 -16.71 -19.12
C SER A 480 6.45 -15.63 -18.64
N LEU A 481 5.18 -15.80 -18.95
CA LEU A 481 4.12 -14.84 -18.63
C LEU A 481 3.27 -15.31 -17.46
N LEU A 482 2.92 -14.37 -16.59
CA LEU A 482 1.92 -14.53 -15.54
C LEU A 482 0.76 -13.56 -15.81
N ILE A 483 -0.43 -14.11 -16.05
CA ILE A 483 -1.64 -13.37 -16.36
C ILE A 483 -2.53 -13.46 -15.13
N ARG A 484 -2.70 -12.35 -14.40
CA ARG A 484 -3.40 -12.33 -13.11
C ARG A 484 -4.16 -11.02 -12.91
N ALA A 485 -5.02 -10.95 -11.90
CA ALA A 485 -5.63 -9.68 -11.48
C ALA A 485 -4.55 -8.69 -11.02
N LEU A 486 -4.71 -7.39 -11.30
CA LEU A 486 -3.77 -6.34 -10.90
C LEU A 486 -3.48 -6.39 -9.38
N ILE A 487 -4.55 -6.46 -8.60
CA ILE A 487 -4.55 -6.74 -7.17
C ILE A 487 -5.10 -8.16 -7.01
N PRO A 488 -4.26 -9.18 -6.74
CA PRO A 488 -4.71 -10.58 -6.66
C PRO A 488 -5.77 -10.81 -5.59
N GLU A 489 -5.63 -10.10 -4.46
CA GLU A 489 -6.44 -10.26 -3.27
C GLU A 489 -6.83 -8.92 -2.69
N ALA A 490 -8.06 -8.82 -2.20
CA ALA A 490 -8.60 -7.58 -1.67
C ALA A 490 -7.72 -7.05 -0.51
N PRO A 491 -7.45 -5.72 -0.44
CA PRO A 491 -6.56 -5.15 0.58
C PRO A 491 -6.94 -5.52 2.02
N GLN A 492 -8.23 -5.70 2.31
CA GLN A 492 -8.73 -6.10 3.63
C GLN A 492 -8.27 -7.51 4.06
N GLN A 493 -7.86 -8.36 3.11
CA GLN A 493 -7.42 -9.73 3.38
C GLN A 493 -5.93 -9.84 3.62
N TRP A 494 -5.11 -8.85 3.20
CA TRP A 494 -3.65 -8.90 3.34
C TRP A 494 -3.16 -9.21 4.77
N PRO A 495 -3.78 -8.69 5.86
CA PRO A 495 -3.39 -9.04 7.23
C PRO A 495 -3.57 -10.51 7.61
N LYS A 496 -4.35 -11.29 6.86
CA LYS A 496 -4.67 -12.69 7.16
C LYS A 496 -3.92 -13.70 6.28
N ARG A 497 -3.12 -13.21 5.32
CA ARG A 497 -2.52 -14.04 4.26
C ARG A 497 -1.05 -14.35 4.52
N PRO A 498 -0.50 -15.46 4.02
CA PRO A 498 0.94 -15.69 4.09
C PRO A 498 1.67 -14.61 3.28
N VAL A 499 2.78 -14.11 3.81
CA VAL A 499 3.64 -13.16 3.11
C VAL A 499 4.79 -13.90 2.44
N ALA A 500 5.20 -13.43 1.26
CA ALA A 500 6.31 -14.00 0.52
C ALA A 500 7.66 -13.65 1.16
N HIS A 501 7.75 -12.45 1.73
CA HIS A 501 8.99 -11.92 2.31
C HIS A 501 8.72 -11.17 3.61
N LEU A 502 9.53 -11.46 4.63
CA LEU A 502 9.62 -10.68 5.86
C LEU A 502 10.85 -9.76 5.79
N LEU A 503 10.63 -8.46 6.05
CA LEU A 503 11.65 -7.42 6.05
C LEU A 503 11.76 -6.78 7.44
N THR A 504 13.00 -6.62 7.91
CA THR A 504 13.34 -6.11 9.25
C THR A 504 14.24 -4.87 9.18
N ASP A 505 14.17 -4.03 10.21
CA ASP A 505 14.93 -2.77 10.28
C ASP A 505 16.44 -3.01 10.47
N ASP A 506 16.81 -4.11 11.12
CA ASP A 506 18.18 -4.48 11.45
C ASP A 506 18.88 -5.29 10.36
N ALA A 507 18.13 -6.10 9.60
CA ALA A 507 18.71 -6.98 8.59
C ALA A 507 18.46 -6.57 7.14
N ASP A 508 17.41 -5.78 6.84
CA ASP A 508 17.00 -5.56 5.44
C ASP A 508 16.88 -4.09 5.04
N LEU A 509 16.24 -3.26 5.87
CA LEU A 509 15.84 -1.90 5.48
C LEU A 509 16.99 -0.89 5.60
N LEU A 510 17.24 -0.17 4.50
CA LEU A 510 18.25 0.90 4.45
C LEU A 510 17.61 2.28 4.38
N ALA A 511 16.48 2.41 3.69
CA ALA A 511 15.71 3.66 3.63
C ALA A 511 14.24 3.38 3.31
N ILE A 512 13.35 4.26 3.80
CA ILE A 512 11.92 4.25 3.51
C ILE A 512 11.50 5.67 3.14
N GLU A 513 10.80 5.80 2.02
CA GLU A 513 10.15 7.04 1.58
C GLU A 513 8.65 6.78 1.45
N LEU A 514 7.84 7.55 2.19
CA LEU A 514 6.38 7.50 2.10
C LEU A 514 5.89 8.62 1.20
N LEU A 515 5.20 8.24 0.12
CA LEU A 515 4.48 9.17 -0.72
C LEU A 515 2.98 8.94 -0.58
N GLN A 516 2.35 9.69 0.31
CA GLN A 516 0.92 9.62 0.46
C GLN A 516 0.23 10.44 -0.65
N ARG A 517 -0.53 9.75 -1.51
CA ARG A 517 -1.39 10.37 -2.51
C ARG A 517 -2.85 10.08 -2.16
N VAL A 518 -3.71 11.07 -2.24
CA VAL A 518 -5.16 10.88 -2.07
C VAL A 518 -5.71 10.41 -3.41
N GLY A 519 -5.99 9.10 -3.52
CA GLY A 519 -6.68 8.51 -4.67
C GLY A 519 -8.20 8.60 -4.53
N LYS A 520 -8.92 8.35 -5.62
CA LYS A 520 -10.38 8.22 -5.60
C LYS A 520 -10.76 7.02 -4.74
N GLN A 521 -11.60 7.23 -3.72
CA GLN A 521 -12.14 6.17 -2.88
C GLN A 521 -13.57 5.83 -3.32
N VAL A 522 -13.89 4.53 -3.27
CA VAL A 522 -15.17 3.98 -3.74
C VAL A 522 -15.53 2.79 -2.85
N ASP A 523 -16.79 2.75 -2.39
CA ASP A 523 -17.32 1.62 -1.61
C ASP A 523 -18.33 0.77 -2.38
N ARG A 524 -18.78 1.22 -3.55
CA ARG A 524 -19.70 0.50 -4.43
C ARG A 524 -19.26 0.63 -5.89
N VAL A 525 -19.09 -0.51 -6.56
CA VAL A 525 -18.75 -0.57 -7.99
C VAL A 525 -19.84 -1.32 -8.73
N VAL A 526 -20.36 -0.71 -9.79
CA VAL A 526 -21.28 -1.32 -10.75
C VAL A 526 -20.51 -1.53 -12.05
N VAL A 527 -20.36 -2.76 -12.50
CA VAL A 527 -19.75 -3.07 -13.80
C VAL A 527 -20.81 -3.61 -14.74
N ARG A 528 -20.88 -3.02 -15.93
CA ARG A 528 -21.82 -3.40 -16.99
C ARG A 528 -21.07 -3.76 -18.27
N ASN A 529 -21.58 -4.73 -19.01
CA ASN A 529 -21.11 -4.99 -20.38
C ASN A 529 -21.76 -4.04 -21.42
N GLY A 530 -22.75 -3.22 -21.05
CA GLY A 530 -23.43 -2.24 -21.91
C GLY A 530 -23.62 -0.87 -21.25
N SER A 531 -23.64 0.20 -22.06
CA SER A 531 -23.81 1.62 -21.67
C SER A 531 -25.20 1.90 -21.05
N PRO A 532 -25.41 2.94 -20.20
CA PRO A 532 -26.70 3.23 -19.60
C PRO A 532 -27.67 3.89 -20.60
N ASP A 533 -27.13 4.50 -21.66
CA ASP A 533 -27.87 5.04 -22.82
C ASP A 533 -28.44 3.92 -23.73
N SER A 534 -28.44 2.67 -23.27
CA SER A 534 -28.87 1.49 -24.03
C SER A 534 -30.37 1.42 -24.33
N SER A 535 -31.19 2.38 -23.90
CA SER A 535 -32.50 2.58 -24.54
C SER A 535 -32.35 2.94 -26.02
N SER A 536 -31.16 3.40 -26.45
CA SER A 536 -30.83 3.81 -27.82
C SER A 536 -29.70 3.02 -28.50
N ARG A 537 -29.05 2.07 -27.81
CA ARG A 537 -28.03 1.20 -28.43
C ARG A 537 -28.22 -0.28 -28.04
N PRO A 538 -28.63 -1.14 -28.99
CA PRO A 538 -28.84 -2.56 -28.73
C PRO A 538 -27.55 -3.28 -28.34
N ASP A 539 -27.68 -4.28 -27.46
CA ASP A 539 -26.60 -5.23 -27.13
C ASP A 539 -25.90 -5.70 -28.43
N PRO A 540 -24.54 -5.73 -28.45
CA PRO A 540 -23.77 -6.02 -29.65
C PRO A 540 -24.14 -7.32 -30.36
N LEU A 541 -24.81 -8.25 -29.68
CA LEU A 541 -25.08 -9.61 -30.14
C LEU A 541 -26.55 -10.02 -30.03
N LEU A 542 -27.40 -9.15 -29.46
CA LEU A 542 -28.82 -9.42 -29.23
C LEU A 542 -29.58 -8.11 -29.16
N SER A 543 -30.66 -7.96 -29.92
CA SER A 543 -31.64 -6.90 -29.65
C SER A 543 -32.96 -7.52 -29.17
N ILE A 544 -33.45 -7.06 -28.03
CA ILE A 544 -34.76 -7.40 -27.44
C ILE A 544 -35.56 -6.10 -27.33
N GLY A 545 -36.79 -6.08 -27.83
CA GLY A 545 -37.69 -4.93 -27.70
C GLY A 545 -39.14 -5.28 -28.02
N PRO A 546 -40.10 -4.37 -27.77
CA PRO A 546 -41.46 -4.55 -28.25
C PRO A 546 -41.48 -4.62 -29.78
N ASP A 547 -42.31 -5.51 -30.33
CA ASP A 547 -42.50 -5.66 -31.75
C ASP A 547 -43.31 -4.47 -32.30
N ALA A 548 -42.61 -3.37 -32.59
CA ALA A 548 -43.19 -2.13 -33.09
C ALA A 548 -43.54 -2.18 -34.60
N ARG A 549 -43.40 -3.34 -35.25
CA ARG A 549 -43.74 -3.50 -36.68
C ARG A 549 -45.27 -3.53 -36.83
N MET A 550 -45.80 -2.80 -37.81
CA MET A 550 -47.20 -2.95 -38.22
C MET A 550 -47.32 -4.12 -39.18
N GLU A 551 -47.46 -5.34 -38.65
CA GLU A 551 -47.65 -6.57 -39.41
C GLU A 551 -48.92 -7.31 -38.95
N ARG A 552 -49.28 -8.40 -39.64
CA ARG A 552 -50.55 -9.13 -39.42
C ARG A 552 -50.75 -9.62 -37.97
N ASP A 553 -49.65 -9.88 -37.27
CA ASP A 553 -49.61 -10.49 -35.94
C ASP A 553 -49.03 -9.56 -34.85
N SER A 554 -48.70 -8.30 -35.16
CA SER A 554 -48.32 -7.29 -34.16
C SER A 554 -48.94 -5.93 -34.51
N PRO A 555 -49.72 -5.31 -33.61
CA PRO A 555 -50.39 -4.03 -33.89
C PRO A 555 -49.43 -2.83 -33.89
N GLY A 556 -48.11 -3.02 -33.75
CA GLY A 556 -47.12 -1.95 -33.64
C GLY A 556 -47.28 -1.08 -32.38
N GLN A 557 -48.05 -1.57 -31.40
CA GLN A 557 -48.29 -0.86 -30.14
C GLN A 557 -47.08 -0.94 -29.22
N GLN A 558 -46.77 0.18 -28.55
CA GLN A 558 -45.70 0.26 -27.55
C GLN A 558 -46.23 0.34 -26.11
N SER A 559 -47.55 0.36 -25.95
CA SER A 559 -48.25 0.39 -24.66
C SER A 559 -49.37 -0.64 -24.69
N TYR A 560 -49.53 -1.36 -23.58
CA TYR A 560 -50.47 -2.48 -23.47
C TYR A 560 -51.30 -2.35 -22.19
N LEU A 561 -52.59 -2.67 -22.27
CA LEU A 561 -53.52 -2.73 -21.14
C LEU A 561 -53.45 -4.08 -20.42
N PRO A 562 -53.85 -4.16 -19.15
CA PRO A 562 -54.05 -5.43 -18.46
C PRO A 562 -54.98 -6.37 -19.25
N GLY A 563 -54.57 -7.63 -19.46
CA GLY A 563 -55.27 -8.62 -20.27
C GLY A 563 -54.85 -8.68 -21.75
N GLU A 564 -54.09 -7.71 -22.24
CA GLU A 564 -53.56 -7.74 -23.61
C GLU A 564 -52.34 -8.66 -23.75
N THR A 565 -51.90 -8.93 -24.98
CA THR A 565 -50.67 -9.66 -25.25
C THR A 565 -49.68 -8.74 -25.95
N ALA A 566 -48.54 -8.49 -25.30
CA ALA A 566 -47.42 -7.82 -25.92
C ALA A 566 -46.61 -8.79 -26.77
N HIS A 567 -46.01 -8.31 -27.85
CA HIS A 567 -45.10 -9.12 -28.66
C HIS A 567 -43.67 -8.63 -28.44
N VAL A 568 -42.80 -9.51 -27.96
CA VAL A 568 -41.37 -9.19 -27.74
C VAL A 568 -40.56 -9.74 -28.91
N LEU A 569 -39.94 -8.85 -29.67
CA LEU A 569 -39.09 -9.20 -30.79
C LEU A 569 -37.66 -9.45 -30.29
N VAL A 570 -37.10 -10.61 -30.64
CA VAL A 570 -35.72 -10.98 -30.33
C VAL A 570 -34.96 -11.27 -31.61
N ASN A 571 -33.89 -10.52 -31.85
CA ASN A 571 -32.99 -10.66 -33.00
C ASN A 571 -31.57 -10.95 -32.48
N PRO A 572 -31.15 -12.23 -32.46
CA PRO A 572 -29.81 -12.63 -32.06
C PRO A 572 -28.81 -12.56 -33.22
N ALA A 573 -27.53 -12.32 -32.93
CA ALA A 573 -26.43 -12.59 -33.86
C ALA A 573 -26.42 -14.08 -34.23
N ALA A 574 -26.11 -14.40 -35.50
CA ALA A 574 -26.13 -15.76 -36.04
C ALA A 574 -25.29 -16.78 -35.21
N ALA A 575 -24.30 -16.29 -34.46
CA ALA A 575 -23.43 -17.08 -33.60
C ALA A 575 -23.95 -17.37 -32.17
N VAL A 576 -25.13 -16.84 -31.78
CA VAL A 576 -25.67 -16.99 -30.41
C VAL A 576 -26.93 -17.88 -30.43
N PRO A 577 -26.82 -19.18 -30.06
CA PRO A 577 -28.01 -20.01 -29.90
C PRO A 577 -28.79 -19.55 -28.66
N PHE A 578 -30.00 -18.99 -28.87
CA PHE A 578 -30.92 -18.66 -27.79
C PHE A 578 -31.56 -19.95 -27.23
N LEU A 579 -31.79 -20.03 -25.92
CA LEU A 579 -32.38 -21.22 -25.29
C LEU A 579 -33.85 -21.01 -24.84
N GLN A 580 -34.21 -19.89 -24.21
CA GLN A 580 -35.60 -19.63 -23.79
C GLN A 580 -35.82 -18.19 -23.28
N LEU A 581 -37.06 -17.69 -23.27
CA LEU A 581 -37.43 -16.47 -22.55
C LEU A 581 -38.32 -16.80 -21.36
N HIS A 582 -38.09 -16.13 -20.23
CA HIS A 582 -38.92 -16.23 -19.02
C HIS A 582 -39.41 -14.84 -18.59
N SER A 583 -40.66 -14.73 -18.15
CA SER A 583 -41.19 -13.50 -17.56
C SER A 583 -41.15 -13.55 -16.03
N SER A 584 -41.14 -12.37 -15.38
CA SER A 584 -41.34 -12.25 -13.93
C SER A 584 -42.71 -12.74 -13.44
N THR A 585 -43.65 -12.99 -14.36
CA THR A 585 -44.95 -13.61 -14.06
C THR A 585 -44.87 -15.14 -13.97
N GLY A 586 -43.67 -15.72 -14.11
CA GLY A 586 -43.42 -17.16 -14.04
C GLY A 586 -43.70 -17.89 -15.36
N LEU A 587 -43.97 -17.17 -16.44
CA LEU A 587 -44.25 -17.77 -17.75
C LEU A 587 -42.94 -18.04 -18.49
N THR A 588 -42.93 -19.14 -19.21
CA THR A 588 -41.89 -19.45 -20.19
C THR A 588 -42.47 -19.18 -21.58
N LEU A 589 -41.93 -18.19 -22.28
CA LEU A 589 -42.47 -17.71 -23.55
C LEU A 589 -42.02 -18.63 -24.68
N GLN A 590 -42.97 -18.95 -25.57
CA GLN A 590 -42.71 -19.75 -26.76
C GLN A 590 -42.44 -18.82 -27.94
N ALA A 591 -41.44 -19.16 -28.75
CA ALA A 591 -41.14 -18.39 -29.94
C ALA A 591 -42.19 -18.63 -31.03
N SER A 592 -42.55 -17.58 -31.77
CA SER A 592 -43.24 -17.69 -33.04
C SER A 592 -42.36 -18.32 -34.12
N GLU A 593 -42.93 -18.55 -35.30
CA GLU A 593 -42.15 -18.76 -36.52
C GLU A 593 -41.18 -17.59 -36.74
N PRO A 594 -39.99 -17.84 -37.32
CA PRO A 594 -39.02 -16.78 -37.63
C PRO A 594 -39.64 -15.73 -38.54
N VAL A 595 -39.45 -14.47 -38.21
CA VAL A 595 -39.91 -13.33 -39.00
C VAL A 595 -38.71 -12.67 -39.64
N LEU A 596 -38.73 -12.57 -40.98
CA LEU A 596 -37.73 -11.88 -41.77
C LEU A 596 -38.32 -10.56 -42.25
N TRP A 597 -37.65 -9.44 -41.97
CA TRP A 597 -38.04 -8.12 -42.52
C TRP A 597 -36.84 -7.41 -43.11
N GLN A 598 -37.11 -6.42 -43.97
CA GLN A 598 -36.08 -5.58 -44.57
C GLN A 598 -36.17 -4.16 -44.03
N GLU A 599 -35.01 -3.56 -43.78
CA GLU A 599 -34.90 -2.15 -43.40
C GLU A 599 -33.68 -1.50 -44.03
N SER A 600 -33.65 -0.17 -44.06
CA SER A 600 -32.53 0.59 -44.60
C SER A 600 -31.82 1.40 -43.51
N GLU A 601 -30.50 1.36 -43.52
CA GLU A 601 -29.63 2.00 -42.53
C GLU A 601 -28.46 2.73 -43.23
N ASP A 602 -28.11 3.92 -42.74
CA ASP A 602 -26.99 4.71 -43.26
C ASP A 602 -25.74 4.51 -42.39
N LEU A 603 -24.68 3.96 -42.97
CA LEU A 603 -23.40 3.71 -42.33
C LEU A 603 -22.35 4.75 -42.70
N LEU A 604 -21.72 5.37 -41.70
CA LEU A 604 -20.60 6.28 -41.90
C LEU A 604 -19.26 5.55 -41.71
N PHE A 605 -18.41 5.61 -42.74
CA PHE A 605 -17.00 5.24 -42.68
C PHE A 605 -16.17 6.50 -42.42
N THR A 606 -15.26 6.46 -41.44
CA THR A 606 -14.35 7.57 -41.09
C THR A 606 -12.90 7.09 -41.12
N ALA A 607 -12.22 7.26 -42.26
CA ALA A 607 -10.88 6.71 -42.49
C ALA A 607 -10.78 5.22 -42.10
N SER A 608 -11.80 4.45 -42.47
CA SER A 608 -11.99 3.05 -42.08
C SER A 608 -12.54 2.26 -43.27
N ASN A 609 -12.27 0.95 -43.29
CA ASN A 609 -12.92 -0.01 -44.19
C ASN A 609 -13.98 -0.86 -43.46
N LEU A 610 -14.36 -0.46 -42.26
CA LEU A 610 -15.34 -1.10 -41.39
C LEU A 610 -16.34 -0.05 -40.90
N ALA A 611 -17.63 -0.39 -40.96
CA ALA A 611 -18.72 0.32 -40.31
C ALA A 611 -19.65 -0.69 -39.62
N ARG A 612 -20.59 -0.23 -38.78
CA ARG A 612 -21.41 -1.11 -37.94
C ARG A 612 -22.88 -0.73 -37.97
N LEU A 613 -23.72 -1.74 -38.17
CA LEU A 613 -25.18 -1.65 -38.12
C LEU A 613 -25.70 -1.44 -36.68
N GLU A 614 -26.80 -0.71 -36.57
CA GLU A 614 -27.54 -0.41 -35.34
C GLU A 614 -28.14 -1.66 -34.69
N SER A 615 -28.49 -2.67 -35.47
CA SER A 615 -28.87 -3.99 -34.98
C SER A 615 -28.31 -5.11 -35.87
N VAL A 616 -28.50 -6.37 -35.48
CA VAL A 616 -28.01 -7.54 -36.22
C VAL A 616 -28.80 -7.73 -37.51
N ALA A 617 -28.10 -7.90 -38.62
CA ALA A 617 -28.63 -8.29 -39.92
C ALA A 617 -28.28 -9.75 -40.22
N GLU A 618 -29.19 -10.42 -40.93
CA GLU A 618 -28.99 -11.76 -41.48
C GLU A 618 -28.16 -11.68 -42.76
N ARG A 619 -28.48 -10.72 -43.64
CA ARG A 619 -27.76 -10.48 -44.90
C ARG A 619 -28.01 -9.07 -45.43
N ILE A 620 -27.13 -8.64 -46.32
CA ILE A 620 -27.28 -7.41 -47.11
C ILE A 620 -28.12 -7.75 -48.35
N GLU A 621 -29.23 -7.03 -48.54
CA GLU A 621 -30.13 -7.18 -49.68
C GLU A 621 -29.77 -6.19 -50.80
N ALA A 622 -29.44 -4.95 -50.44
CA ALA A 622 -29.01 -3.93 -51.38
C ALA A 622 -28.05 -2.94 -50.72
N HIS A 623 -27.30 -2.20 -51.53
CA HIS A 623 -26.40 -1.15 -51.06
C HIS A 623 -26.32 0.01 -52.04
N LEU A 624 -26.15 1.23 -51.51
CA LEU A 624 -26.01 2.46 -52.26
C LEU A 624 -25.00 3.37 -51.56
N TRP A 625 -23.92 3.73 -52.25
CA TRP A 625 -22.97 4.71 -51.75
C TRP A 625 -23.52 6.14 -51.92
N LEU A 626 -23.55 6.89 -50.82
CA LEU A 626 -23.82 8.31 -50.79
C LEU A 626 -22.47 9.05 -50.80
N GLY A 627 -21.86 9.11 -51.98
CA GLY A 627 -20.52 9.68 -52.20
C GLY A 627 -19.54 8.67 -52.80
N ASP A 628 -18.27 8.75 -52.42
CA ASP A 628 -17.22 7.87 -52.94
C ASP A 628 -17.45 6.41 -52.54
N ALA A 629 -17.48 5.52 -53.52
CA ALA A 629 -17.70 4.10 -53.27
C ALA A 629 -16.43 3.43 -52.72
N LEU A 630 -16.42 2.90 -51.49
CA LEU A 630 -15.24 2.23 -50.93
C LEU A 630 -15.13 0.73 -51.30
N GLY A 631 -16.05 0.22 -52.12
CA GLY A 631 -16.09 -1.17 -52.59
C GLY A 631 -17.43 -1.85 -52.31
N ALA A 632 -17.53 -3.15 -52.62
CA ALA A 632 -18.72 -3.95 -52.34
C ALA A 632 -18.78 -4.29 -50.84
N PRO A 633 -19.89 -3.97 -50.14
CA PRO A 633 -20.02 -4.26 -48.71
C PRO A 633 -20.24 -5.74 -48.46
N ARG A 634 -19.57 -6.27 -47.44
CA ARG A 634 -19.73 -7.63 -46.95
C ARG A 634 -20.12 -7.60 -45.49
N LEU A 635 -21.21 -8.29 -45.14
CA LEU A 635 -21.61 -8.51 -43.76
C LEU A 635 -20.72 -9.60 -43.16
N LEU A 636 -20.14 -9.33 -42.00
CA LEU A 636 -19.31 -10.30 -41.27
C LEU A 636 -20.18 -11.21 -40.39
N ASP A 637 -19.58 -12.28 -39.85
CA ASP A 637 -20.24 -13.32 -39.05
C ASP A 637 -20.93 -12.80 -37.77
N ASP A 638 -20.62 -11.58 -37.33
CA ASP A 638 -21.29 -10.92 -36.20
C ASP A 638 -22.66 -10.31 -36.58
N GLY A 639 -23.02 -10.35 -37.86
CA GLY A 639 -24.25 -9.79 -38.41
C GLY A 639 -24.35 -8.26 -38.30
N ARG A 640 -23.33 -7.55 -37.83
CA ARG A 640 -23.39 -6.09 -37.61
C ARG A 640 -22.28 -5.34 -38.31
N THR A 641 -21.10 -5.94 -38.40
CA THR A 641 -19.95 -5.31 -39.00
C THR A 641 -20.03 -5.46 -40.51
N VAL A 642 -19.96 -4.32 -41.19
CA VAL A 642 -19.88 -4.23 -42.64
C VAL A 642 -18.46 -3.87 -43.03
N TRP A 643 -17.81 -4.77 -43.75
CA TRP A 643 -16.50 -4.58 -44.32
C TRP A 643 -16.58 -4.17 -45.79
N VAL A 644 -15.66 -3.33 -46.23
CA VAL A 644 -15.50 -2.89 -47.63
C VAL A 644 -14.03 -2.99 -48.04
N GLU A 645 -13.76 -3.05 -49.34
CA GLU A 645 -12.42 -3.33 -49.86
C GLU A 645 -11.39 -2.22 -49.60
N ARG A 646 -11.82 -0.95 -49.62
CA ARG A 646 -10.95 0.22 -49.47
C ARG A 646 -11.19 0.94 -48.15
N CYS A 647 -10.12 1.42 -47.54
CA CYS A 647 -10.20 2.32 -46.39
C CYS A 647 -10.47 3.75 -46.87
N GLY A 648 -11.42 4.45 -46.26
CA GLY A 648 -11.74 5.83 -46.63
C GLY A 648 -12.84 6.45 -45.76
N THR A 649 -13.32 7.61 -46.19
CA THR A 649 -14.45 8.32 -45.56
C THR A 649 -15.59 8.43 -46.55
N ALA A 650 -16.72 7.80 -46.23
CA ALA A 650 -17.91 7.77 -47.11
C ALA A 650 -19.16 7.36 -46.32
N VAL A 651 -20.34 7.62 -46.88
CA VAL A 651 -21.61 7.17 -46.31
C VAL A 651 -22.19 6.07 -47.21
N LEU A 652 -22.62 4.97 -46.63
CA LEU A 652 -23.20 3.82 -47.31
C LEU A 652 -24.62 3.58 -46.80
N ARG A 653 -25.62 3.72 -47.66
CA ARG A 653 -26.98 3.28 -47.38
C ARG A 653 -27.09 1.78 -47.69
N LEU A 654 -27.42 0.97 -46.69
CA LEU A 654 -27.65 -0.46 -46.85
C LEU A 654 -29.12 -0.78 -46.66
N THR A 655 -29.65 -1.66 -47.50
CA THR A 655 -30.87 -2.40 -47.19
C THR A 655 -30.46 -3.78 -46.70
N VAL A 656 -30.84 -4.12 -45.47
CA VAL A 656 -30.51 -5.38 -44.83
C VAL A 656 -31.79 -6.14 -44.50
N SER A 657 -31.73 -7.46 -44.56
CA SER A 657 -32.77 -8.29 -43.97
C SER A 657 -32.36 -8.73 -42.57
N ARG A 658 -33.30 -8.75 -41.64
CA ARG A 658 -33.08 -9.18 -40.26
C ARG A 658 -33.99 -10.35 -39.95
N LEU A 659 -33.45 -11.35 -39.27
CA LEU A 659 -34.17 -12.55 -38.86
C LEU A 659 -34.40 -12.48 -37.35
N ALA A 660 -35.66 -12.34 -36.94
CA ALA A 660 -36.03 -12.33 -35.53
C ALA A 660 -37.08 -13.40 -35.21
N ARG A 661 -37.36 -13.58 -33.94
CA ARG A 661 -38.51 -14.33 -33.45
C ARG A 661 -39.35 -13.42 -32.57
N SER A 662 -40.67 -13.51 -32.71
CA SER A 662 -41.62 -12.81 -31.84
C SER A 662 -42.02 -13.75 -30.70
N PHE A 663 -42.11 -13.22 -29.49
CA PHE A 663 -42.52 -13.95 -28.30
C PHE A 663 -43.77 -13.29 -27.72
N PRO A 664 -44.95 -13.93 -27.80
CA PRO A 664 -46.16 -13.41 -27.17
C PRO A 664 -46.00 -13.46 -25.65
N LEU A 665 -46.14 -12.28 -25.03
CA LEU A 665 -46.09 -12.03 -23.60
C LEU A 665 -47.48 -11.59 -23.13
N PRO A 666 -48.28 -12.48 -22.52
CA PRO A 666 -49.57 -12.10 -21.98
C PRO A 666 -49.40 -11.18 -20.77
N ILE A 667 -50.07 -10.04 -20.81
CA ILE A 667 -50.10 -9.04 -19.74
C ILE A 667 -51.21 -9.45 -18.75
N PRO A 668 -50.87 -9.74 -17.50
CA PRO A 668 -51.84 -10.24 -16.52
C PRO A 668 -52.91 -9.20 -16.19
N GLU A 669 -54.16 -9.65 -16.02
CA GLU A 669 -55.30 -8.79 -15.66
C GLU A 669 -55.21 -8.27 -14.21
N GLN A 670 -54.62 -9.06 -13.30
CA GLN A 670 -54.36 -8.70 -11.91
C GLN A 670 -53.01 -9.27 -11.46
N LEU A 671 -52.12 -8.43 -10.92
CA LEU A 671 -50.93 -8.87 -10.21
C LEU A 671 -50.98 -8.33 -8.78
N ALA A 672 -51.11 -9.23 -7.80
CA ALA A 672 -50.84 -8.96 -6.38
C ALA A 672 -51.42 -7.68 -5.73
N GLN A 673 -52.65 -7.28 -6.08
CA GLN A 673 -53.41 -6.20 -5.40
C GLN A 673 -52.73 -4.81 -5.28
N GLU A 674 -51.70 -4.49 -6.06
CA GLU A 674 -51.10 -3.14 -6.09
C GLU A 674 -50.93 -2.57 -7.52
N GLU A 675 -50.71 -1.25 -7.57
CA GLU A 675 -50.50 -0.36 -8.72
C GLU A 675 -49.48 -0.88 -9.79
N PRO A 676 -49.49 -0.32 -11.03
CA PRO A 676 -48.79 -0.90 -12.18
C PRO A 676 -47.33 -1.28 -11.92
N TYR A 677 -47.02 -2.57 -12.13
CA TYR A 677 -45.70 -3.16 -11.92
C TYR A 677 -45.06 -3.56 -13.27
N PRO A 678 -43.74 -3.35 -13.49
CA PRO A 678 -43.07 -3.75 -14.71
C PRO A 678 -43.00 -5.29 -14.85
N VAL A 679 -43.47 -5.83 -15.98
CA VAL A 679 -43.22 -7.24 -16.35
C VAL A 679 -41.81 -7.35 -16.91
N LEU A 680 -40.91 -8.02 -16.19
CA LEU A 680 -39.54 -8.24 -16.63
C LEU A 680 -39.47 -9.47 -17.51
N VAL A 681 -38.80 -9.38 -18.65
CA VAL A 681 -38.49 -10.52 -19.52
C VAL A 681 -37.00 -10.78 -19.46
N THR A 682 -36.64 -12.03 -19.20
CA THR A 682 -35.26 -12.50 -19.10
C THR A 682 -35.01 -13.55 -20.18
N ALA A 683 -33.86 -13.48 -20.84
CA ALA A 683 -33.43 -14.47 -21.81
C ALA A 683 -32.45 -15.44 -21.14
N SER A 684 -32.68 -16.74 -21.31
CA SER A 684 -31.71 -17.78 -21.01
C SER A 684 -31.03 -18.23 -22.29
N SER A 685 -29.71 -18.36 -22.22
CA SER A 685 -28.83 -18.80 -23.30
C SER A 685 -28.12 -20.08 -22.90
N ALA A 686 -27.53 -20.77 -23.89
CA ALA A 686 -26.67 -21.93 -23.64
C ALA A 686 -25.69 -21.65 -22.49
N PRO A 687 -25.37 -22.65 -21.64
CA PRO A 687 -24.74 -22.47 -20.33
C PRO A 687 -23.37 -21.75 -20.32
N ASN A 688 -22.84 -21.42 -21.50
CA ASN A 688 -21.51 -20.84 -21.69
C ASN A 688 -21.54 -19.41 -22.25
N TRP A 689 -22.67 -18.83 -22.63
CA TRP A 689 -22.76 -17.46 -23.18
C TRP A 689 -23.66 -16.61 -22.32
N GLY A 690 -23.17 -15.51 -21.74
CA GLY A 690 -24.06 -14.50 -21.15
C GLY A 690 -24.71 -13.71 -22.28
N VAL A 691 -26.03 -13.81 -22.42
CA VAL A 691 -26.81 -13.14 -23.47
C VAL A 691 -27.63 -12.04 -22.80
N GLY A 692 -27.48 -10.78 -23.26
CA GLY A 692 -28.11 -9.60 -22.67
C GLY A 692 -27.17 -8.70 -21.85
N PRO A 693 -27.68 -7.53 -21.40
CA PRO A 693 -26.94 -6.63 -20.53
C PRO A 693 -26.68 -7.32 -19.18
N LEU A 694 -25.41 -7.64 -18.92
CA LEU A 694 -24.94 -8.16 -17.66
C LEU A 694 -24.50 -7.00 -16.77
N VAL A 695 -24.93 -7.06 -15.52
CA VAL A 695 -24.57 -6.08 -14.49
C VAL A 695 -24.12 -6.85 -13.26
N VAL A 696 -22.94 -6.49 -12.75
CA VAL A 696 -22.45 -6.96 -11.45
C VAL A 696 -22.22 -5.75 -10.57
N THR A 697 -22.85 -5.76 -9.39
CA THR A 697 -22.64 -4.75 -8.35
C THR A 697 -21.89 -5.39 -7.20
N LEU A 698 -20.79 -4.77 -6.79
CA LEU A 698 -20.06 -5.10 -5.57
C LEU A 698 -20.08 -3.90 -4.64
N GLU A 699 -20.33 -4.15 -3.37
CA GLU A 699 -20.37 -3.14 -2.33
C GLU A 699 -19.68 -3.62 -1.05
N ARG A 700 -19.19 -2.66 -0.26
CA ARG A 700 -18.67 -2.90 1.08
C ARG A 700 -19.77 -2.79 2.12
N GLU A 701 -19.57 -3.43 3.26
CA GLU A 701 -20.51 -3.39 4.40
C GLU A 701 -20.81 -1.97 4.91
N ARG A 702 -19.84 -1.04 4.77
CA ARG A 702 -20.04 0.38 5.05
C ARG A 702 -19.84 1.18 3.77
N VAL A 703 -20.84 2.00 3.43
CA VAL A 703 -20.83 2.88 2.27
C VAL A 703 -20.63 4.32 2.76
N CYS A 704 -19.39 4.79 2.69
CA CYS A 704 -18.98 6.14 3.04
C CYS A 704 -18.48 6.93 1.83
N TYR A 705 -18.14 6.25 0.73
CA TYR A 705 -17.60 6.80 -0.50
C TYR A 705 -18.56 6.61 -1.68
N PRO A 706 -18.50 7.47 -2.72
CA PRO A 706 -19.44 7.44 -3.84
C PRO A 706 -19.36 6.15 -4.65
N GLU A 707 -20.43 5.85 -5.36
CA GLU A 707 -20.49 4.75 -6.33
C GLU A 707 -19.61 5.04 -7.57
N GLN A 708 -19.03 3.99 -8.14
CA GLN A 708 -18.37 4.03 -9.44
C GLN A 708 -19.03 3.06 -10.41
N GLU A 709 -19.39 3.57 -11.58
CA GLU A 709 -19.89 2.77 -12.68
C GLU A 709 -18.81 2.57 -13.75
N VAL A 710 -18.69 1.33 -14.25
CA VAL A 710 -17.65 0.92 -15.21
C VAL A 710 -18.28 0.15 -16.36
N TYR A 711 -17.93 0.54 -17.58
CA TYR A 711 -18.39 -0.09 -18.81
C TYR A 711 -17.30 -0.96 -19.42
N ALA A 712 -17.56 -2.26 -19.51
CA ALA A 712 -16.60 -3.26 -19.96
C ALA A 712 -17.20 -4.14 -21.08
N PRO A 713 -17.32 -3.61 -22.32
CA PRO A 713 -18.05 -4.27 -23.41
C PRO A 713 -17.40 -5.56 -23.92
N LEU A 714 -16.13 -5.81 -23.58
CA LEU A 714 -15.44 -7.06 -23.92
C LEU A 714 -15.77 -8.22 -22.97
N LEU A 715 -16.48 -7.96 -21.87
CA LEU A 715 -16.82 -8.97 -20.87
C LEU A 715 -18.21 -9.52 -21.10
N THR A 716 -18.30 -10.83 -21.26
CA THR A 716 -19.51 -11.54 -21.73
C THR A 716 -20.04 -12.55 -20.71
N ASN A 717 -19.42 -12.63 -19.54
CA ASN A 717 -19.89 -13.47 -18.44
C ASN A 717 -19.77 -12.77 -17.08
N ALA A 718 -20.55 -13.24 -16.11
CA ALA A 718 -20.61 -12.66 -14.78
C ALA A 718 -19.29 -12.80 -14.01
N ASN A 719 -18.54 -13.89 -14.20
CA ASN A 719 -17.28 -14.13 -13.50
C ASN A 719 -16.21 -13.09 -13.87
N ALA A 720 -16.10 -12.73 -15.16
CA ALA A 720 -15.19 -11.70 -15.61
C ALA A 720 -15.63 -10.30 -15.15
N LEU A 721 -16.94 -9.99 -15.21
CA LEU A 721 -17.48 -8.74 -14.66
C LEU A 721 -17.21 -8.60 -13.16
N HIS A 722 -17.40 -9.67 -12.39
CA HIS A 722 -17.08 -9.73 -10.97
C HIS A 722 -15.59 -9.51 -10.71
N SER A 723 -14.70 -10.09 -11.52
CA SER A 723 -13.26 -9.84 -11.43
C SER A 723 -12.92 -8.37 -11.65
N ARG A 724 -13.52 -7.73 -12.67
CA ARG A 724 -13.35 -6.28 -12.92
C ARG A 724 -13.87 -5.44 -11.77
N ALA A 725 -15.07 -5.75 -11.26
CA ALA A 725 -15.69 -5.04 -10.14
C ALA A 725 -14.83 -5.10 -8.88
N ARG A 726 -14.28 -6.28 -8.58
CA ARG A 726 -13.38 -6.49 -7.43
C ARG A 726 -12.10 -5.69 -7.56
N MET A 727 -11.53 -5.63 -8.77
CA MET A 727 -10.32 -4.87 -9.04
C MET A 727 -10.53 -3.37 -8.80
N GLU A 728 -11.61 -2.80 -9.33
CA GLU A 728 -11.98 -1.39 -9.13
C GLU A 728 -12.22 -1.06 -7.65
N LEU A 729 -12.94 -1.93 -6.94
CA LEU A 729 -13.21 -1.77 -5.52
C LEU A 729 -11.92 -1.85 -4.68
N ALA A 730 -10.96 -2.68 -5.11
CA ALA A 730 -9.66 -2.78 -4.45
C ALA A 730 -8.80 -1.52 -4.69
N GLN A 731 -8.74 -0.99 -5.91
CA GLN A 731 -8.06 0.27 -6.21
C GLN A 731 -8.68 1.46 -5.46
N GLY A 732 -10.01 1.47 -5.32
CA GLY A 732 -10.77 2.45 -4.56
C GLY A 732 -10.62 2.37 -3.03
N SER A 733 -9.68 1.57 -2.50
CA SER A 733 -9.46 1.43 -1.05
C SER A 733 -8.65 2.56 -0.42
N GLY A 734 -8.12 3.51 -1.21
CA GLY A 734 -7.24 4.56 -0.70
C GLY A 734 -5.85 4.03 -0.32
N LEU A 735 -5.29 3.14 -1.14
CA LEU A 735 -3.96 2.56 -0.97
C LEU A 735 -2.88 3.65 -0.91
N GLN A 736 -1.88 3.44 -0.05
CA GLN A 736 -0.72 4.32 0.09
C GLN A 736 0.47 3.78 -0.69
N GLU A 737 1.19 4.66 -1.40
CA GLU A 737 2.42 4.29 -2.10
C GLU A 737 3.64 4.51 -1.20
N LEU A 738 4.41 3.45 -1.03
CA LEU A 738 5.65 3.44 -0.25
C LEU A 738 6.79 3.03 -1.16
N GLN A 739 7.93 3.69 -1.01
CA GLN A 739 9.18 3.27 -1.63
C GLN A 739 10.15 2.79 -0.55
N LEU A 740 10.62 1.55 -0.70
CA LEU A 740 11.56 0.90 0.22
C LEU A 740 12.91 0.74 -0.49
N THR A 741 14.02 1.01 0.21
CA THR A 741 15.36 0.62 -0.21
C THR A 741 15.88 -0.41 0.78
N ILE A 742 16.19 -1.60 0.27
CA ILE A 742 16.64 -2.75 1.06
C ILE A 742 17.96 -3.30 0.55
N LEU A 743 18.64 -4.09 1.38
CA LEU A 743 19.73 -4.96 0.94
C LEU A 743 19.24 -5.92 -0.14
N LEU A 744 20.13 -6.33 -1.04
CA LEU A 744 19.76 -7.20 -2.16
C LEU A 744 19.00 -8.44 -1.68
N ARG A 745 17.81 -8.62 -2.23
CA ARG A 745 16.98 -9.81 -2.06
C ARG A 745 16.46 -10.22 -3.43
N THR A 746 16.60 -11.50 -3.78
CA THR A 746 16.19 -12.07 -5.07
C THR A 746 14.79 -12.69 -4.98
N VAL A 747 14.24 -13.08 -6.12
CA VAL A 747 12.92 -13.72 -6.25
C VAL A 747 11.77 -12.80 -5.79
N LEU A 748 11.95 -11.49 -5.99
CA LEU A 748 10.94 -10.47 -5.74
C LEU A 748 10.13 -10.23 -7.01
N ALA A 749 8.81 -10.36 -6.90
CA ALA A 749 7.90 -10.17 -8.03
C ALA A 749 6.74 -9.25 -7.67
N ALA A 750 6.34 -8.41 -8.63
CA ALA A 750 5.14 -7.59 -8.49
C ALA A 750 3.92 -8.47 -8.19
N GLY A 751 3.10 -8.08 -7.21
CA GLY A 751 1.92 -8.81 -6.73
C GLY A 751 2.17 -9.67 -5.50
N GLN A 752 3.42 -9.92 -5.11
CA GLN A 752 3.72 -10.60 -3.85
C GLN A 752 3.43 -9.68 -2.66
N LEU A 753 2.94 -10.28 -1.57
CA LEU A 753 2.80 -9.59 -0.29
C LEU A 753 4.11 -9.69 0.51
N ILE A 754 4.50 -8.58 1.12
CA ILE A 754 5.61 -8.49 2.06
C ILE A 754 5.11 -8.02 3.42
N GLU A 755 5.83 -8.38 4.47
CA GLU A 755 5.64 -7.83 5.82
C GLU A 755 6.88 -7.03 6.22
N VAL A 756 6.66 -5.84 6.75
CA VAL A 756 7.70 -4.94 7.28
C VAL A 756 7.46 -4.79 8.78
N GLN A 757 8.43 -5.14 9.63
CA GLN A 757 8.20 -5.27 11.08
C GLN A 757 8.05 -3.96 11.86
N ASP A 758 8.82 -2.93 11.54
CA ASP A 758 8.71 -1.63 12.22
C ASP A 758 8.77 -0.50 11.19
N GLY A 759 9.80 -0.44 10.34
CA GLY A 759 9.88 0.50 9.21
C GLY A 759 9.69 1.96 9.61
N GLY A 760 9.89 2.30 10.88
CA GLY A 760 9.58 3.61 11.47
C GLY A 760 8.08 3.92 11.65
N PHE A 761 7.18 2.95 11.51
CA PHE A 761 5.73 3.09 11.68
C PHE A 761 5.22 2.60 13.05
N ALA A 762 6.11 2.16 13.96
CA ALA A 762 5.80 1.70 15.31
C ALA A 762 4.93 0.43 15.40
N ALA A 763 4.63 -0.19 14.26
CA ALA A 763 3.90 -1.46 14.17
C ALA A 763 4.18 -2.14 12.81
N PRO A 764 4.13 -3.48 12.76
CA PRO A 764 4.30 -4.20 11.51
C PRO A 764 3.17 -3.87 10.53
N PHE A 765 3.51 -3.79 9.25
CA PHE A 765 2.52 -3.61 8.19
C PHE A 765 2.80 -4.54 7.02
N ARG A 766 1.76 -4.82 6.25
CA ARG A 766 1.85 -5.59 5.01
C ARG A 766 1.60 -4.70 3.83
N ALA A 767 2.31 -5.00 2.75
CA ALA A 767 2.19 -4.26 1.50
C ALA A 767 2.36 -5.21 0.31
N MET A 768 1.76 -4.86 -0.82
CA MET A 768 1.91 -5.59 -2.08
C MET A 768 2.97 -4.91 -2.94
N ILE A 769 3.93 -5.68 -3.46
CA ILE A 769 4.96 -5.18 -4.38
C ILE A 769 4.31 -4.74 -5.70
N THR A 770 4.64 -3.53 -6.16
CA THR A 770 4.21 -3.01 -7.47
C THR A 770 5.38 -2.89 -8.42
N GLU A 771 6.54 -2.44 -7.96
CA GLU A 771 7.77 -2.34 -8.75
C GLU A 771 8.98 -2.89 -7.98
N VAL A 772 9.95 -3.43 -8.72
CA VAL A 772 11.22 -3.95 -8.20
C VAL A 772 12.36 -3.37 -9.03
N SER A 773 13.44 -2.91 -8.40
CA SER A 773 14.65 -2.42 -9.06
C SER A 773 15.89 -2.86 -8.28
N HIS A 774 16.71 -3.72 -8.87
CA HIS A 774 18.03 -4.07 -8.36
C HIS A 774 19.08 -3.14 -8.98
N GLU A 775 19.90 -2.51 -8.15
CA GLU A 775 20.91 -1.54 -8.58
C GLU A 775 22.28 -1.88 -7.98
N LEU A 776 23.30 -1.94 -8.82
CA LEU A 776 24.70 -2.10 -8.42
C LEU A 776 25.28 -0.71 -8.10
N GLU A 777 25.51 -0.45 -6.82
CA GLU A 777 26.20 0.75 -6.33
C GLU A 777 27.67 0.42 -5.96
N PRO A 778 28.56 1.41 -5.79
CA PRO A 778 29.96 1.18 -5.41
C PRO A 778 30.14 0.38 -4.10
N GLN A 779 29.11 0.38 -3.26
CA GLN A 779 29.08 -0.28 -1.96
C GLN A 779 28.45 -1.69 -2.01
N GLY A 780 27.93 -2.11 -3.17
CA GLY A 780 27.26 -3.39 -3.38
C GLY A 780 25.89 -3.24 -4.03
N TRP A 781 25.16 -4.35 -4.14
CA TRP A 781 23.81 -4.35 -4.71
C TRP A 781 22.75 -3.95 -3.68
N LEU A 782 21.83 -3.10 -4.13
CA LEU A 782 20.64 -2.69 -3.38
C LEU A 782 19.39 -3.05 -4.17
N THR A 783 18.27 -3.20 -3.47
CA THR A 783 16.95 -3.35 -4.10
C THR A 783 16.04 -2.21 -3.67
N ARG A 784 15.42 -1.55 -4.65
CA ARG A 784 14.36 -0.58 -4.45
C ARG A 784 13.03 -1.21 -4.81
N LEU A 785 12.06 -1.06 -3.91
CA LEU A 785 10.70 -1.55 -4.09
C LEU A 785 9.74 -0.38 -4.07
N LYS A 786 8.74 -0.38 -4.95
CA LYS A 786 7.50 0.35 -4.70
C LYS A 786 6.45 -0.64 -4.26
N VAL A 787 5.67 -0.26 -3.26
CA VAL A 787 4.64 -1.12 -2.66
C VAL A 787 3.37 -0.33 -2.38
N TRP A 788 2.23 -1.02 -2.45
CA TRP A 788 0.95 -0.51 -1.98
C TRP A 788 0.65 -1.05 -0.59
N ARG A 789 0.35 -0.14 0.34
CA ARG A 789 -0.08 -0.44 1.72
C ARG A 789 -1.54 -0.09 1.93
#